data_AF-A0A535RPU0-F1
#
_entry.id   AF-A0A535RPU0-F1
#
_cell.length_a   1.000
_cell.length_b   1.000
_cell.length_c   1.000
_cell.angle_alpha   90.00
_cell.angle_beta   90.00
_cell.angle_gamma   90.00
#
_symmetry.space_group_name_H-M   'P 1'
#
loop_
_entity.id
_entity.type
_entity.pdbx_description
1 polymer ?
#
loop_
_entity_poly.entity_id
_entity_poly.type
_entity_poly.pdbx_seq_one_letter_code
_entity_poly.pdbx_strand_id
1 'polypeptide(L)'
;MDELQTLQSRVDAILRVPHSRPPVHTAQSFTEKVAATPPTSFSPFDPAQAQQANMLARRFVRLANSAEGTAGLQAVLDEAEKAGAIENPELVRYALMLFITHHPLGNQLKIKPLEKRAPQLVLPSKQPAVPLRVEARAARTAMVETTEATTTMVEATFAEATVTAAVTPSEALLNWFREDPKANEHHEHWHLVYPFNGDPVTGMTRDRQGELFLYMHEQMIARYNAERLAVGLDPVVPFPSLDDYSELVADGYTPDPNLVEGQTPQGQLFPYSSRPAGTQFADLGRPTRPAYRVADLKRSGDNLRQAAQSGTFQDGTPVTANLLGATMEATIDSASATVDGNAPPLTSLYGNHHNFGHVFLANVNDPRDFPNDVPGVMNTPVTAIRDPIFFRWHKHIDDISFLWQQQQPPNDFSDAPPVLVRKWLGGASTEHRSPDIILYFSTSNTTTGELQTTMRQRQFVFTEGNNQTETISYLYPREFFYFLRVENQLNQDKDVTVRIFLAPTGSYSGIAEVSEDRRMWIELDKFRHTLPASARTVIFRRAESSSVIRRPAVKNFGTITMPNPQADADDDRGDVSCDCGWPYNLLLPRGTAAGMNFRLLIMVTDWAIDQVPDDSTCGSMSYCGAKDKYPDSRGMGYPFNLPFPAGQTIAQTIAAQNNMAARDITIRLVDAVPG
;
A
#
# COMPACT_ATOMS: atom_id res chain seq x y z
N MET A 1 33.56 5.89 -20.66
CA MET A 1 32.30 5.60 -19.94
C MET A 1 31.17 6.04 -20.83
N ASP A 2 30.10 5.26 -20.90
CA ASP A 2 28.90 5.63 -21.64
C ASP A 2 28.38 6.99 -21.15
N GLU A 3 27.93 7.85 -22.06
CA GLU A 3 27.46 9.21 -21.73
C GLU A 3 26.24 9.13 -20.80
N LEU A 4 25.36 8.15 -21.03
CA LEU A 4 24.22 7.86 -20.17
C LEU A 4 24.65 7.41 -18.77
N GLN A 5 25.74 6.64 -18.64
CA GLN A 5 26.27 6.22 -17.34
C GLN A 5 26.84 7.40 -16.53
N THR A 6 27.39 8.40 -17.23
CA THR A 6 27.85 9.64 -16.60
C THR A 6 26.65 10.45 -16.08
N LEU A 7 25.58 10.56 -16.87
CA LEU A 7 24.33 11.19 -16.46
C LEU A 7 23.66 10.44 -15.29
N GLN A 8 23.65 9.10 -15.32
CA GLN A 8 23.14 8.29 -14.21
C GLN A 8 23.90 8.56 -12.91
N SER A 9 25.22 8.71 -12.98
CA SER A 9 26.03 9.01 -11.79
C SER A 9 25.68 10.38 -11.18
N ARG A 10 25.30 11.35 -12.01
CA ARG A 10 24.79 12.66 -11.55
C ARG A 10 23.40 12.56 -10.93
N VAL A 11 22.49 11.79 -11.54
CA VAL A 11 21.16 11.48 -10.96
C VAL A 11 21.33 10.85 -9.58
N ASP A 12 22.20 9.84 -9.48
CA ASP A 12 22.48 9.17 -8.21
C ASP A 12 22.98 10.16 -7.16
N ALA A 13 23.83 11.12 -7.53
CA ALA A 13 24.33 12.15 -6.63
C ALA A 13 23.23 13.13 -6.17
N ILE A 14 22.35 13.55 -7.07
CA ILE A 14 21.24 14.48 -6.75
C ILE A 14 20.20 13.79 -5.86
N LEU A 15 19.80 12.57 -6.21
CA LEU A 15 18.78 11.80 -5.48
C LEU A 15 19.29 11.24 -4.16
N ARG A 16 20.62 11.23 -3.95
CA ARG A 16 21.20 10.84 -2.67
C ARG A 16 20.89 11.86 -1.60
N VAL A 17 20.38 11.39 -0.47
CA VAL A 17 20.22 12.23 0.72
C VAL A 17 21.54 12.19 1.52
N PRO A 18 22.19 13.33 1.78
CA PRO A 18 23.46 13.38 2.52
C PRO A 18 23.34 12.77 3.92
N HIS A 19 24.44 12.25 4.48
CA HIS A 19 24.47 11.66 5.84
C HIS A 19 25.23 12.51 6.86
N SER A 20 25.77 13.66 6.45
CA SER A 20 26.65 14.46 7.30
C SER A 20 25.87 15.22 8.38
N ARG A 21 26.15 14.87 9.63
CA ARG A 21 25.97 15.73 10.80
C ARG A 21 26.79 17.02 10.59
N PRO A 22 26.29 18.23 10.94
CA PRO A 22 27.11 19.44 10.80
C PRO A 22 28.31 19.39 11.77
N PRO A 23 29.46 20.00 11.41
CA PRO A 23 30.47 20.36 12.39
C PRO A 23 29.85 21.36 13.37
N VAL A 24 30.07 21.13 14.67
CA VAL A 24 29.67 22.06 15.73
C VAL A 24 30.42 23.37 15.51
N HIS A 25 29.78 24.37 14.91
CA HIS A 25 30.34 25.72 14.82
C HIS A 25 29.45 26.73 15.56
N THR A 26 30.12 27.37 16.50
CA THR A 26 29.72 28.47 17.37
C THR A 26 29.02 29.60 16.64
N ALA A 27 27.94 30.09 17.26
CA ALA A 27 27.12 31.21 16.80
C ALA A 27 27.96 32.44 16.39
N GLN A 28 27.72 32.93 15.18
CA GLN A 28 27.93 34.33 14.83
C GLN A 28 26.71 34.86 14.10
N SER A 29 26.21 36.00 14.57
CA SER A 29 25.07 36.72 14.02
C SER A 29 25.45 37.44 12.74
N PHE A 30 24.63 37.32 11.70
CA PHE A 30 24.58 38.32 10.63
C PHE A 30 23.14 38.64 10.29
N THR A 31 22.85 39.94 10.37
CA THR A 31 21.62 40.58 9.89
C THR A 31 21.80 40.95 8.43
N GLU A 32 21.04 40.33 7.53
CA GLU A 32 20.75 40.91 6.22
C GLU A 32 19.36 40.47 5.76
N LYS A 33 18.68 41.34 5.00
CA LYS A 33 17.27 41.19 4.59
C LYS A 33 17.06 39.91 3.78
N VAL A 34 16.35 38.95 4.36
CA VAL A 34 16.04 37.64 3.76
C VAL A 34 14.77 37.74 2.91
N ALA A 35 14.89 37.49 1.61
CA ALA A 35 13.77 37.03 0.79
C ALA A 35 13.15 35.80 1.48
N ALA A 36 11.82 35.67 1.51
CA ALA A 36 11.11 34.66 2.31
C ALA A 36 11.85 33.30 2.34
N THR A 37 12.33 32.91 3.52
CA THR A 37 13.05 31.64 3.72
C THR A 37 12.15 30.49 3.26
N PRO A 38 12.64 29.54 2.44
CA PRO A 38 11.88 28.35 2.08
C PRO A 38 11.42 27.61 3.34
N PRO A 39 10.24 26.95 3.33
CA PRO A 39 9.81 26.11 4.45
C PRO A 39 10.87 25.05 4.75
N THR A 40 11.00 24.72 6.03
CA THR A 40 12.00 23.80 6.59
C THR A 40 11.83 22.36 6.08
N SER A 41 10.62 21.98 5.70
CA SER A 41 10.26 20.66 5.17
C SER A 41 9.53 20.76 3.83
N PHE A 42 9.62 19.69 3.04
CA PHE A 42 8.82 19.48 1.84
C PHE A 42 7.82 18.35 2.09
N SER A 43 6.59 18.51 1.63
CA SER A 43 5.56 17.47 1.63
C SER A 43 4.86 17.43 0.28
N PRO A 44 4.81 16.28 -0.40
CA PRO A 44 3.97 16.13 -1.58
C PRO A 44 2.48 16.09 -1.21
N PHE A 45 2.09 15.98 0.08
CA PHE A 45 0.69 16.08 0.49
C PHE A 45 0.22 17.54 0.62
N ASP A 46 1.15 18.49 0.80
CA ASP A 46 0.82 19.92 0.76
C ASP A 46 0.56 20.34 -0.71
N PRO A 47 -0.65 20.83 -1.05
CA PRO A 47 -0.99 21.12 -2.45
C PRO A 47 -0.10 22.18 -3.09
N ALA A 48 0.32 23.20 -2.33
CA ALA A 48 1.13 24.29 -2.86
C ALA A 48 2.55 23.81 -3.16
N GLN A 49 3.14 23.05 -2.25
CA GLN A 49 4.48 22.49 -2.43
C GLN A 49 4.52 21.44 -3.53
N ALA A 50 3.51 20.55 -3.58
CA ALA A 50 3.39 19.56 -4.64
C ALA A 50 3.19 20.20 -6.02
N GLN A 51 2.43 21.31 -6.10
CA GLN A 51 2.30 22.06 -7.35
C GLN A 51 3.62 22.71 -7.76
N GLN A 52 4.39 23.27 -6.82
CA GLN A 52 5.71 23.82 -7.10
C GLN A 52 6.68 22.74 -7.64
N ALA A 53 6.68 21.55 -7.04
CA ALA A 53 7.48 20.43 -7.52
C ALA A 53 7.07 19.99 -8.94
N ASN A 54 5.77 19.92 -9.23
CA ASN A 54 5.28 19.58 -10.56
C ASN A 54 5.64 20.66 -11.60
N MET A 55 5.59 21.95 -11.24
CA MET A 55 6.06 23.03 -12.13
C MET A 55 7.55 22.89 -12.50
N LEU A 56 8.39 22.48 -11.54
CA LEU A 56 9.80 22.18 -11.80
C LEU A 56 9.96 20.94 -12.70
N ALA A 57 9.20 19.86 -12.44
CA ALA A 57 9.21 18.67 -13.30
C ALA A 57 8.79 19.00 -14.75
N ARG A 58 7.74 19.83 -14.94
CA ARG A 58 7.33 20.34 -16.27
C ARG A 58 8.42 21.17 -16.94
N ARG A 59 9.24 21.88 -16.17
CA ARG A 59 10.41 22.59 -16.70
C ARG A 59 11.49 21.62 -17.16
N PHE A 60 11.75 20.55 -16.41
CA PHE A 60 12.63 19.47 -16.85
C PHE A 60 12.14 18.84 -18.16
N VAL A 61 10.83 18.57 -18.30
CA VAL A 61 10.24 18.09 -19.56
C VAL A 61 10.55 19.04 -20.73
N ARG A 62 10.38 20.35 -20.56
CA ARG A 62 10.70 21.33 -21.62
C ARG A 62 12.18 21.35 -21.99
N LEU A 63 13.07 21.21 -21.01
CA LEU A 63 14.53 21.15 -21.24
C LEU A 63 14.93 19.86 -21.96
N ALA A 64 14.38 18.73 -21.53
CA ALA A 64 14.60 17.44 -22.18
C ALA A 64 14.18 17.46 -23.65
N ASN A 65 13.07 18.13 -23.99
CA ASN A 65 12.60 18.29 -25.35
C ASN A 65 13.33 19.37 -26.17
N SER A 66 14.21 20.17 -25.55
CA SER A 66 14.94 21.25 -26.24
C SER A 66 16.15 20.77 -27.05
N ALA A 67 16.63 19.54 -26.79
CA ALA A 67 17.75 18.94 -27.49
C ALA A 67 17.56 17.41 -27.60
N GLU A 68 18.11 16.81 -28.65
CA GLU A 68 18.03 15.36 -28.85
C GLU A 68 19.01 14.59 -27.95
N GLY A 69 18.65 13.35 -27.65
CA GLY A 69 19.51 12.41 -26.92
C GLY A 69 19.90 12.88 -25.51
N THR A 70 21.15 12.63 -25.14
CA THR A 70 21.73 12.94 -23.83
C THR A 70 21.89 14.43 -23.56
N ALA A 71 21.92 15.29 -24.57
CA ALA A 71 22.02 16.74 -24.40
C ALA A 71 20.79 17.33 -23.68
N GLY A 72 19.59 16.80 -23.96
CA GLY A 72 18.36 17.18 -23.23
C GLY A 72 18.43 16.77 -21.77
N LEU A 73 18.94 15.57 -21.48
CA LEU A 73 19.14 15.07 -20.11
C LEU A 73 20.19 15.90 -19.36
N GLN A 74 21.29 16.26 -20.02
CA GLN A 74 22.32 17.13 -19.46
C GLN A 74 21.71 18.47 -18.99
N ALA A 75 20.89 19.10 -19.84
CA ALA A 75 20.21 20.35 -19.50
C ALA A 75 19.23 20.22 -18.31
N VAL A 76 18.55 19.08 -18.19
CA VAL A 76 17.70 18.78 -17.02
C VAL A 76 18.52 18.71 -15.75
N LEU A 77 19.63 17.99 -15.75
CA LEU A 77 20.48 17.82 -14.56
C LEU A 77 21.16 19.13 -14.16
N ASP A 78 21.58 19.95 -15.14
CA ASP A 78 22.12 21.30 -14.88
C ASP A 78 21.07 22.20 -14.22
N GLU A 79 19.80 22.11 -14.64
CA GLU A 79 18.71 22.84 -14.01
C GLU A 79 18.37 22.28 -12.62
N ALA A 80 18.42 20.97 -12.41
CA ALA A 80 18.18 20.35 -11.11
C ALA A 80 19.23 20.80 -10.08
N GLU A 81 20.51 20.81 -10.45
CA GLU A 81 21.60 21.32 -9.61
C GLU A 81 21.43 22.81 -9.31
N LYS A 82 21.05 23.61 -10.31
CA LYS A 82 20.75 25.04 -10.12
C LYS A 82 19.57 25.27 -9.20
N ALA A 83 18.48 24.51 -9.37
CA ALA A 83 17.29 24.60 -8.53
C ALA A 83 17.61 24.19 -7.09
N GLY A 84 18.43 23.15 -6.89
CA GLY A 84 18.86 22.69 -5.57
C GLY A 84 19.66 23.73 -4.76
N ALA A 85 20.18 24.78 -5.41
CA ALA A 85 20.86 25.89 -4.73
C ALA A 85 19.90 26.96 -4.17
N ILE A 86 18.62 26.95 -4.56
CA ILE A 86 17.65 28.00 -4.22
C ILE A 86 16.32 27.46 -3.66
N GLU A 87 15.90 26.26 -4.08
CA GLU A 87 14.68 25.59 -3.64
C GLU A 87 14.97 24.60 -2.51
N ASN A 88 13.91 24.09 -1.87
CA ASN A 88 14.03 22.96 -0.95
C ASN A 88 14.61 21.73 -1.70
N PRO A 89 15.71 21.10 -1.23
CA PRO A 89 16.32 19.98 -1.93
C PRO A 89 15.41 18.78 -2.14
N GLU A 90 14.51 18.46 -1.19
CA GLU A 90 13.57 17.35 -1.35
C GLU A 90 12.51 17.65 -2.42
N LEU A 91 12.10 18.91 -2.56
CA LEU A 91 11.24 19.34 -3.67
C LEU A 91 11.93 19.06 -5.02
N VAL A 92 13.22 19.39 -5.13
CA VAL A 92 14.01 19.17 -6.36
C VAL A 92 14.18 17.68 -6.64
N ARG A 93 14.48 16.86 -5.61
CA ARG A 93 14.56 15.41 -5.76
C ARG A 93 13.24 14.81 -6.21
N TYR A 94 12.13 15.21 -5.59
CA TYR A 94 10.79 14.77 -5.99
C TYR A 94 10.46 15.16 -7.43
N ALA A 95 10.74 16.41 -7.82
CA ALA A 95 10.55 16.87 -9.20
C ALA A 95 11.39 16.09 -10.22
N LEU A 96 12.65 15.75 -9.87
CA LEU A 96 13.52 14.94 -10.71
C LEU A 96 13.00 13.50 -10.84
N MET A 97 12.53 12.90 -9.74
CA MET A 97 11.91 11.56 -9.76
C MET A 97 10.64 11.53 -10.62
N LEU A 98 9.79 12.56 -10.54
CA LEU A 98 8.64 12.71 -11.44
C LEU A 98 9.07 12.77 -12.91
N PHE A 99 10.09 13.58 -13.23
CA PHE A 99 10.61 13.65 -14.60
C PHE A 99 11.14 12.29 -15.10
N ILE A 100 11.93 11.58 -14.28
CA ILE A 100 12.50 10.27 -14.61
C ILE A 100 11.40 9.21 -14.80
N THR A 101 10.27 9.34 -14.10
CA THR A 101 9.16 8.37 -14.16
C THR A 101 8.29 8.53 -15.41
N HIS A 102 8.09 9.77 -15.87
CA HIS A 102 7.07 10.08 -16.89
C HIS A 102 7.64 10.43 -18.27
N HIS A 103 8.86 10.96 -18.36
CA HIS A 103 9.41 11.44 -19.62
C HIS A 103 10.18 10.34 -20.38
N PRO A 104 9.96 10.11 -21.69
CA PRO A 104 10.66 9.06 -22.44
C PRO A 104 12.19 9.12 -22.40
N LEU A 105 12.79 10.32 -22.38
CA LEU A 105 14.24 10.46 -22.15
C LEU A 105 14.61 10.18 -20.68
N GLY A 106 13.76 10.58 -19.74
CA GLY A 106 13.96 10.36 -18.31
C GLY A 106 13.95 8.88 -17.94
N ASN A 107 13.06 8.08 -18.55
CA ASN A 107 12.93 6.63 -18.31
C ASN A 107 14.19 5.83 -18.72
N GLN A 108 15.16 6.45 -19.41
CA GLN A 108 16.48 5.86 -19.68
C GLN A 108 17.41 5.92 -18.46
N LEU A 109 17.11 6.80 -17.50
CA LEU A 109 17.77 6.91 -16.20
C LEU A 109 17.02 6.06 -15.16
N LYS A 110 17.65 5.81 -14.02
CA LYS A 110 17.11 4.97 -12.94
C LYS A 110 16.99 5.72 -11.63
N ILE A 111 15.90 5.45 -10.93
CA ILE A 111 15.75 5.76 -9.50
C ILE A 111 16.26 4.53 -8.75
N LYS A 112 17.40 4.66 -8.05
CA LYS A 112 17.93 3.55 -7.25
C LYS A 112 16.94 3.16 -6.14
N PRO A 113 16.93 1.88 -5.71
CA PRO A 113 16.15 1.46 -4.55
C PRO A 113 16.34 2.38 -3.35
N LEU A 114 15.29 2.55 -2.55
CA LEU A 114 15.25 3.42 -1.37
C LEU A 114 16.45 3.15 -0.46
N GLU A 115 16.74 1.88 -0.24
CA GLU A 115 17.85 1.38 0.58
C GLU A 115 19.24 1.83 0.11
N LYS A 116 19.38 2.18 -1.18
CA LYS A 116 20.63 2.66 -1.78
C LYS A 116 20.67 4.18 -1.88
N ARG A 117 19.55 4.84 -2.21
CA ARG A 117 19.50 6.31 -2.41
C ARG A 117 19.32 7.10 -1.12
N ALA A 118 18.60 6.55 -0.15
CA ALA A 118 18.29 7.20 1.13
C ALA A 118 18.28 6.16 2.27
N PRO A 119 19.42 5.53 2.58
CA PRO A 119 19.52 4.47 3.58
C PRO A 119 19.07 4.90 4.99
N GLN A 120 19.16 6.18 5.33
CA GLN A 120 18.67 6.70 6.61
C GLN A 120 17.13 6.66 6.70
N LEU A 121 16.40 6.64 5.59
CA LEU A 121 14.93 6.52 5.55
C LEU A 121 14.42 5.08 5.70
N VAL A 122 15.32 4.10 5.83
CA VAL A 122 14.96 2.68 6.03
C VAL A 122 15.28 2.16 7.43
N LEU A 123 15.72 3.05 8.32
CA LEU A 123 16.08 2.67 9.67
C LEU A 123 14.83 2.24 10.47
N PRO A 124 14.89 1.09 11.16
CA PRO A 124 13.77 0.59 11.95
C PRO A 124 13.66 1.37 13.26
N SER A 125 12.43 1.57 13.74
CA SER A 125 12.23 2.22 15.05
C SER A 125 12.79 1.36 16.17
N LYS A 126 13.45 2.01 17.13
CA LYS A 126 13.99 1.32 18.32
C LYS A 126 12.84 0.99 19.27
N GLN A 127 12.62 -0.30 19.50
CA GLN A 127 11.61 -0.77 20.45
C GLN A 127 11.92 -0.23 21.86
N PRO A 128 10.95 0.36 22.59
CA PRO A 128 11.06 0.43 24.03
C PRO A 128 11.07 -0.99 24.58
N ALA A 129 11.94 -1.27 25.55
CA ALA A 129 12.10 -2.60 26.13
C ALA A 129 10.82 -3.03 26.90
N VAL A 130 9.88 -3.67 26.22
CA VAL A 130 8.74 -4.35 26.85
C VAL A 130 8.79 -5.83 26.46
N PRO A 131 8.80 -6.77 27.44
CA PRO A 131 8.94 -8.18 27.15
C PRO A 131 7.74 -8.72 26.36
N LEU A 132 8.04 -9.27 25.20
CA LEU A 132 7.14 -10.01 24.31
C LEU A 132 6.72 -11.33 24.96
N ARG A 133 5.62 -11.35 25.71
CA ARG A 133 4.87 -12.58 25.99
C ARG A 133 3.42 -12.39 25.59
N VAL A 134 3.13 -12.72 24.33
CA VAL A 134 1.76 -12.97 23.87
C VAL A 134 1.63 -14.48 23.80
N GLU A 135 1.03 -15.09 24.83
CA GLU A 135 0.44 -16.42 24.65
C GLU A 135 -0.73 -16.23 23.70
N ALA A 136 -0.61 -16.76 22.49
CA ALA A 136 -1.66 -16.73 21.48
C ALA A 136 -2.96 -17.21 22.15
N ARG A 137 -3.99 -16.36 22.15
CA ARG A 137 -5.32 -16.72 22.61
C ARG A 137 -5.83 -17.79 21.64
N ALA A 138 -5.59 -19.05 21.96
CA ALA A 138 -6.09 -20.16 21.16
C ALA A 138 -7.62 -20.02 21.09
N ALA A 139 -8.15 -19.85 19.87
CA ALA A 139 -9.58 -19.91 19.61
C ALA A 139 -10.06 -21.31 20.01
N ARG A 140 -10.52 -21.46 21.27
CA ARG A 140 -11.15 -22.69 21.74
C ARG A 140 -12.61 -22.66 21.31
N THR A 141 -12.91 -23.25 20.16
CA THR A 141 -14.27 -23.67 19.81
C THR A 141 -14.58 -24.94 20.59
N ALA A 142 -15.28 -24.83 21.72
CA ALA A 142 -15.83 -25.99 22.41
C ALA A 142 -17.29 -26.19 21.99
N MET A 143 -17.55 -27.22 21.18
CA MET A 143 -18.89 -27.77 21.02
C MET A 143 -19.26 -28.49 22.31
N VAL A 144 -20.31 -28.03 23.00
CA VAL A 144 -20.90 -28.75 24.14
C VAL A 144 -22.01 -29.64 23.60
N GLU A 145 -21.76 -30.95 23.55
CA GLU A 145 -22.79 -31.96 23.40
C GLU A 145 -23.52 -32.11 24.75
N THR A 146 -24.78 -31.68 24.82
CA THR A 146 -25.61 -31.91 26.01
C THR A 146 -26.29 -33.27 25.92
N THR A 147 -25.85 -34.20 26.77
CA THR A 147 -26.65 -35.38 27.14
C THR A 147 -27.08 -35.26 28.61
N GLU A 148 -28.30 -35.72 28.86
CA GLU A 148 -29.10 -35.43 30.06
C GLU A 148 -28.57 -36.04 31.37
N ALA A 149 -28.98 -35.36 32.45
CA ALA A 149 -29.37 -35.85 33.76
C ALA A 149 -28.34 -35.81 34.93
N THR A 150 -28.86 -35.25 36.03
CA THR A 150 -28.44 -35.26 37.44
C THR A 150 -27.32 -34.30 37.90
N THR A 151 -27.74 -33.13 38.39
CA THR A 151 -26.92 -32.19 39.16
C THR A 151 -26.93 -32.56 40.65
N THR A 152 -25.76 -32.92 41.20
CA THR A 152 -25.47 -32.83 42.64
C THR A 152 -24.48 -31.69 42.84
N MET A 153 -24.82 -30.75 43.73
CA MET A 153 -23.99 -29.60 44.07
C MET A 153 -22.91 -30.03 45.05
N VAL A 154 -21.64 -29.92 44.66
CA VAL A 154 -20.48 -29.97 45.56
C VAL A 154 -19.76 -28.64 45.44
N GLU A 155 -19.77 -27.84 46.52
CA GLU A 155 -18.97 -26.62 46.63
C GLU A 155 -17.48 -26.97 46.68
N ALA A 156 -16.78 -26.73 45.58
CA ALA A 156 -15.33 -26.67 45.56
C ALA A 156 -14.89 -25.21 45.78
N THR A 157 -14.19 -24.96 46.89
CA THR A 157 -13.48 -23.72 47.14
C THR A 157 -12.39 -23.54 46.09
N PHE A 158 -12.56 -22.57 45.19
CA PHE A 158 -11.53 -22.18 44.23
C PHE A 158 -10.50 -21.28 44.91
N ALA A 159 -9.23 -21.67 44.85
CA ALA A 159 -8.12 -20.77 45.11
C ALA A 159 -8.18 -19.60 44.12
N GLU A 160 -8.03 -18.38 44.62
CA GLU A 160 -7.94 -17.16 43.81
C GLU A 160 -6.79 -17.28 42.80
N ALA A 161 -7.14 -17.61 41.56
CA ALA A 161 -6.26 -17.38 40.43
C ALA A 161 -6.14 -15.87 40.27
N THR A 162 -4.95 -15.32 40.53
CA THR A 162 -4.58 -13.97 40.15
C THR A 162 -4.91 -13.77 38.67
N VAL A 163 -5.97 -13.00 38.39
CA VAL A 163 -6.30 -12.52 37.05
C VAL A 163 -5.22 -11.51 36.67
N THR A 164 -4.15 -11.97 36.03
CA THR A 164 -3.25 -11.08 35.30
C THR A 164 -4.08 -10.41 34.21
N ALA A 165 -4.25 -9.09 34.29
CA ALA A 165 -4.91 -8.31 33.25
C ALA A 165 -4.32 -8.71 31.88
N ALA A 166 -5.19 -9.06 30.93
CA ALA A 166 -4.76 -9.38 29.58
C ALA A 166 -3.98 -8.19 29.03
N VAL A 167 -2.69 -8.37 28.76
CA VAL A 167 -1.86 -7.35 28.13
C VAL A 167 -2.37 -7.20 26.70
N THR A 168 -2.97 -6.05 26.36
CA THR A 168 -3.31 -5.72 24.98
C THR A 168 -2.04 -5.80 24.13
N PRO A 169 -2.02 -6.58 23.04
CA PRO A 169 -0.87 -6.62 22.15
C PRO A 169 -0.52 -5.21 21.66
N SER A 170 0.77 -4.91 21.54
CA SER A 170 1.22 -3.58 21.12
C SER A 170 1.29 -3.49 19.60
N GLU A 171 0.93 -2.33 19.05
CA GLU A 171 1.19 -1.96 17.66
C GLU A 171 2.66 -2.15 17.25
N ALA A 172 3.61 -2.09 18.19
CA ALA A 172 5.05 -2.29 17.92
C ALA A 172 5.38 -3.70 17.38
N LEU A 173 4.49 -4.68 17.58
CA LEU A 173 4.62 -6.03 17.01
C LEU A 173 4.58 -6.05 15.48
N LEU A 174 4.04 -5.00 14.87
CA LEU A 174 3.87 -4.86 13.42
C LEU A 174 4.85 -3.87 12.78
N ASN A 175 5.84 -3.36 13.53
CA ASN A 175 6.86 -2.48 12.97
C ASN A 175 7.59 -3.15 11.80
N TRP A 176 7.91 -4.45 11.87
CA TRP A 176 8.57 -5.15 10.75
C TRP A 176 7.77 -5.10 9.44
N PHE A 177 6.44 -4.97 9.50
CA PHE A 177 5.57 -4.85 8.33
C PHE A 177 5.49 -3.39 7.86
N ARG A 178 5.16 -2.49 8.79
CA ARG A 178 5.00 -1.05 8.52
C ARG A 178 6.31 -0.37 8.08
N GLU A 179 7.43 -0.87 8.59
CA GLU A 179 8.78 -0.35 8.36
C GLU A 179 9.56 -1.19 7.35
N ASP A 180 8.92 -2.14 6.66
CA ASP A 180 9.56 -2.88 5.56
C ASP A 180 10.03 -1.88 4.48
N PRO A 181 11.33 -1.86 4.14
CA PRO A 181 11.87 -0.87 3.21
C PRO A 181 11.21 -0.92 1.82
N LYS A 182 10.84 -2.11 1.35
CA LYS A 182 10.26 -2.31 0.01
C LYS A 182 8.78 -1.97 -0.02
N ALA A 183 8.05 -2.12 1.09
CA ALA A 183 6.68 -1.62 1.21
C ALA A 183 6.64 -0.09 1.14
N ASN A 184 7.58 0.58 1.83
CA ASN A 184 7.71 2.04 1.81
C ASN A 184 8.14 2.55 0.41
N GLU A 185 9.08 1.86 -0.25
CA GLU A 185 9.47 2.13 -1.65
C GLU A 185 8.29 1.96 -2.61
N HIS A 186 7.49 0.89 -2.47
CA HIS A 186 6.29 0.68 -3.29
C HIS A 186 5.31 1.84 -3.16
N HIS A 187 5.01 2.27 -1.93
CA HIS A 187 4.05 3.36 -1.67
C HIS A 187 4.52 4.69 -2.26
N GLU A 188 5.81 5.03 -2.13
CA GLU A 188 6.39 6.20 -2.80
C GLU A 188 6.32 6.10 -4.33
N HIS A 189 6.73 4.95 -4.89
CA HIS A 189 6.73 4.74 -6.32
C HIS A 189 5.30 4.84 -6.89
N TRP A 190 4.31 4.27 -6.21
CA TRP A 190 2.91 4.38 -6.62
C TRP A 190 2.48 5.84 -6.76
N HIS A 191 2.79 6.69 -5.78
CA HIS A 191 2.48 8.12 -5.84
C HIS A 191 3.34 8.90 -6.85
N LEU A 192 4.52 8.41 -7.24
CA LEU A 192 5.30 8.95 -8.36
C LEU A 192 4.67 8.62 -9.72
N VAL A 193 4.13 7.40 -9.89
CA VAL A 193 3.43 6.97 -11.12
C VAL A 193 2.06 7.64 -11.24
N TYR A 194 1.39 7.88 -10.12
CA TYR A 194 0.04 8.46 -10.06
C TYR A 194 0.03 9.77 -9.26
N PRO A 195 0.72 10.83 -9.74
CA PRO A 195 0.72 12.10 -9.03
C PRO A 195 -0.67 12.74 -9.08
N PHE A 196 -1.24 13.12 -7.93
CA PHE A 196 -2.57 13.76 -7.89
C PHE A 196 -2.61 15.10 -8.64
N ASN A 197 -1.49 15.82 -8.71
CA ASN A 197 -1.35 17.07 -9.48
C ASN A 197 -1.20 16.86 -11.01
N GLY A 198 -1.33 15.63 -11.48
CA GLY A 198 -1.22 15.26 -12.89
C GLY A 198 0.21 15.02 -13.36
N ASP A 199 0.34 14.20 -14.39
CA ASP A 199 1.59 13.84 -15.05
C ASP A 199 2.31 15.10 -15.59
N PRO A 200 3.62 15.28 -15.36
CA PRO A 200 4.37 16.46 -15.79
C PRO A 200 4.53 16.58 -17.33
N VAL A 201 4.32 15.50 -18.08
CA VAL A 201 4.36 15.46 -19.54
C VAL A 201 3.00 15.79 -20.13
N THR A 202 1.94 15.12 -19.67
CA THR A 202 0.60 15.24 -20.28
C THR A 202 -0.28 16.29 -19.59
N GLY A 203 -0.01 16.60 -18.32
CA GLY A 203 -0.85 17.43 -17.48
C GLY A 203 -2.14 16.77 -17.00
N MET A 204 -2.34 15.48 -17.27
CA MET A 204 -3.56 14.73 -16.95
C MET A 204 -3.28 13.63 -15.91
N THR A 205 -4.32 13.07 -15.32
CA THR A 205 -4.25 11.80 -14.58
C THR A 205 -4.11 10.61 -15.53
N ARG A 206 -3.78 9.45 -14.97
CA ARG A 206 -3.79 8.18 -15.71
C ARG A 206 -5.17 7.51 -15.67
N ASP A 207 -5.36 6.54 -16.56
CA ASP A 207 -6.60 5.76 -16.63
C ASP A 207 -7.01 5.17 -15.27
N ARG A 208 -8.24 5.47 -14.86
CA ARG A 208 -8.86 5.00 -13.61
C ARG A 208 -8.02 5.25 -12.34
N GLN A 209 -7.17 6.27 -12.33
CA GLN A 209 -6.27 6.58 -11.22
C GLN A 209 -7.00 6.70 -9.87
N GLY A 210 -8.18 7.34 -9.83
CA GLY A 210 -8.94 7.47 -8.60
C GLY A 210 -9.49 6.14 -8.09
N GLU A 211 -9.86 5.23 -8.97
CA GLU A 211 -10.29 3.88 -8.55
C GLU A 211 -9.10 3.05 -8.05
N LEU A 212 -7.94 3.19 -8.72
CA LEU A 212 -6.71 2.54 -8.30
C LEU A 212 -6.21 3.05 -6.95
N PHE A 213 -6.36 4.35 -6.68
CA PHE A 213 -6.10 4.96 -5.37
C PHE A 213 -6.90 4.24 -4.28
N LEU A 214 -8.21 4.06 -4.47
CA LEU A 214 -9.05 3.36 -3.50
C LEU A 214 -8.61 1.90 -3.33
N TYR A 215 -8.41 1.18 -4.44
CA TYR A 215 -8.15 -0.25 -4.40
C TYR A 215 -6.77 -0.61 -3.82
N MET A 216 -5.71 0.14 -4.19
CA MET A 216 -4.36 -0.13 -3.68
C MET A 216 -4.31 0.05 -2.16
N HIS A 217 -4.90 1.13 -1.64
CA HIS A 217 -4.95 1.39 -0.20
C HIS A 217 -5.89 0.45 0.56
N GLU A 218 -7.04 0.06 -0.02
CA GLU A 218 -7.90 -1.01 0.52
C GLU A 218 -7.10 -2.31 0.70
N GLN A 219 -6.30 -2.68 -0.30
CA GLN A 219 -5.47 -3.88 -0.25
C GLN A 219 -4.34 -3.80 0.77
N MET A 220 -3.74 -2.62 0.98
CA MET A 220 -2.78 -2.40 2.08
C MET A 220 -3.44 -2.62 3.45
N ILE A 221 -4.68 -2.15 3.63
CA ILE A 221 -5.45 -2.35 4.86
C ILE A 221 -5.79 -3.83 5.06
N ALA A 222 -6.24 -4.54 4.02
CA ALA A 222 -6.55 -5.96 4.10
C ALA A 222 -5.34 -6.80 4.53
N ARG A 223 -4.16 -6.51 3.93
CA ARG A 223 -2.88 -7.13 4.30
C ARG A 223 -2.50 -6.79 5.75
N TYR A 224 -2.61 -5.53 6.15
CA TYR A 224 -2.31 -5.11 7.51
C TYR A 224 -3.24 -5.80 8.52
N ASN A 225 -4.54 -5.92 8.24
CA ASN A 225 -5.48 -6.63 9.10
C ASN A 225 -5.11 -8.12 9.26
N ALA A 226 -4.67 -8.80 8.21
CA ALA A 226 -4.17 -10.17 8.34
C ALA A 226 -2.97 -10.26 9.32
N GLU A 227 -2.06 -9.27 9.30
CA GLU A 227 -0.95 -9.19 10.23
C GLU A 227 -1.38 -8.86 11.67
N ARG A 228 -2.35 -7.97 11.84
CA ARG A 228 -2.95 -7.64 13.14
C ARG A 228 -3.51 -8.89 13.80
N LEU A 229 -4.33 -9.64 13.08
CA LEU A 229 -4.92 -10.88 13.57
C LEU A 229 -3.84 -11.92 13.93
N ALA A 230 -2.75 -12.00 13.17
CA ALA A 230 -1.64 -12.91 13.45
C ALA A 230 -0.91 -12.62 14.79
N VAL A 231 -1.00 -11.38 15.30
CA VAL A 231 -0.41 -10.98 16.60
C VAL A 231 -1.45 -10.74 17.69
N GLY A 232 -2.71 -11.09 17.44
CA GLY A 232 -3.82 -10.94 18.39
C GLY A 232 -4.37 -9.52 18.53
N LEU A 233 -4.05 -8.63 17.58
CA LEU A 233 -4.69 -7.31 17.45
C LEU A 233 -5.99 -7.45 16.66
N ASP A 234 -6.99 -6.65 17.03
CA ASP A 234 -8.24 -6.53 16.29
C ASP A 234 -8.00 -5.86 14.93
N PRO A 235 -8.83 -6.09 13.91
CA PRO A 235 -8.77 -5.33 12.66
C PRO A 235 -8.77 -3.81 12.90
N VAL A 236 -8.15 -3.07 12.00
CA VAL A 236 -7.98 -1.63 12.14
C VAL A 236 -9.33 -0.92 12.21
N VAL A 237 -9.43 0.03 13.14
CA VAL A 237 -10.59 0.91 13.29
C VAL A 237 -10.28 2.27 12.65
N PRO A 238 -11.26 2.92 11.99
CA PRO A 238 -11.04 4.21 11.35
C PRO A 238 -10.63 5.29 12.37
N PHE A 239 -9.88 6.28 11.89
CA PHE A 239 -9.67 7.54 12.58
C PHE A 239 -9.94 8.69 11.61
N PRO A 240 -10.78 9.68 11.97
CA PRO A 240 -11.61 9.70 13.18
C PRO A 240 -12.72 8.65 13.13
N SER A 241 -13.10 8.09 14.28
CA SER A 241 -14.27 7.22 14.39
C SER A 241 -15.55 8.05 14.45
N LEU A 242 -16.61 7.57 13.80
CA LEU A 242 -17.95 8.20 13.82
C LEU A 242 -17.96 9.71 13.52
N ASP A 243 -17.00 10.19 12.71
CA ASP A 243 -16.83 11.61 12.37
C ASP A 243 -16.47 12.55 13.52
N ASP A 244 -15.95 11.99 14.60
CA ASP A 244 -15.46 12.78 15.72
C ASP A 244 -14.01 13.22 15.48
N TYR A 245 -13.83 14.35 14.79
CA TYR A 245 -12.51 14.96 14.60
C TYR A 245 -11.89 15.51 15.90
N SER A 246 -12.59 15.42 17.04
CA SER A 246 -12.03 15.67 18.36
C SER A 246 -11.55 14.42 19.08
N GLU A 247 -11.69 13.23 18.47
CA GLU A 247 -11.18 11.97 19.01
C GLU A 247 -9.67 12.04 19.29
N LEU A 248 -9.27 11.51 20.44
CA LEU A 248 -7.86 11.30 20.78
C LEU A 248 -7.35 10.00 20.15
N VAL A 249 -6.22 10.07 19.46
CA VAL A 249 -5.51 8.89 18.95
C VAL A 249 -4.85 8.16 20.11
N ALA A 250 -5.37 6.99 20.48
CA ALA A 250 -4.93 6.23 21.65
C ALA A 250 -3.43 5.88 21.63
N ASP A 251 -2.94 5.34 20.51
CA ASP A 251 -1.54 4.91 20.38
C ASP A 251 -0.66 6.02 19.84
N GLY A 252 0.61 6.06 20.26
CA GLY A 252 1.65 6.93 19.67
C GLY A 252 2.56 6.20 18.68
N TYR A 253 3.46 6.95 18.05
CA TYR A 253 4.53 6.40 17.21
C TYR A 253 5.81 7.24 17.38
N THR A 254 6.94 6.56 17.55
CA THR A 254 8.27 7.16 17.68
C THR A 254 9.19 6.57 16.62
N PRO A 255 9.53 7.31 15.55
CA PRO A 255 10.48 6.85 14.55
C PRO A 255 11.91 6.75 15.13
N ASP A 256 12.81 6.07 14.40
CA ASP A 256 14.25 6.11 14.74
C ASP A 256 14.76 7.56 14.74
N PRO A 257 15.57 7.99 15.72
CA PRO A 257 16.10 9.36 15.76
C PRO A 257 17.07 9.69 14.61
N ASN A 258 17.52 8.69 13.85
CA ASN A 258 18.31 8.89 12.63
C ASN A 258 17.48 8.69 11.35
N LEU A 259 16.17 8.44 11.47
CA LEU A 259 15.21 8.59 10.39
C LEU A 259 15.04 10.11 10.15
N VAL A 260 15.88 10.66 9.28
CA VAL A 260 16.02 12.10 9.07
C VAL A 260 15.72 12.49 7.62
N GLU A 261 15.08 13.64 7.46
CA GLU A 261 14.81 14.30 6.19
C GLU A 261 15.00 15.81 6.35
N GLY A 262 15.07 16.52 5.22
CA GLY A 262 15.06 17.98 5.20
C GLY A 262 16.45 18.56 5.09
N GLN A 263 16.54 19.71 4.42
CA GLN A 263 17.73 20.54 4.36
C GLN A 263 17.28 22.00 4.36
N THR A 264 17.67 22.75 5.40
CA THR A 264 17.86 24.20 5.27
C THR A 264 18.75 24.48 4.05
N PRO A 265 18.79 25.70 3.48
CA PRO A 265 19.80 26.07 2.48
C PRO A 265 21.26 25.74 2.89
N GLN A 266 21.53 25.56 4.18
CA GLN A 266 22.81 25.17 4.77
C GLN A 266 23.02 23.64 4.91
N GLY A 267 22.09 22.80 4.44
CA GLY A 267 22.22 21.33 4.41
C GLY A 267 21.88 20.57 5.70
N GLN A 268 21.22 21.19 6.68
CA GLN A 268 20.91 20.54 7.97
C GLN A 268 19.73 19.56 7.87
N LEU A 269 19.96 18.30 8.27
CA LEU A 269 18.95 17.25 8.39
C LEU A 269 18.22 17.30 9.74
N PHE A 270 16.92 16.99 9.74
CA PHE A 270 16.11 16.90 10.97
C PHE A 270 15.43 15.54 11.09
N PRO A 271 15.35 14.96 12.30
CA PRO A 271 14.62 13.71 12.52
C PRO A 271 13.12 13.94 12.41
N TYR A 272 12.38 12.99 11.85
CA TYR A 272 10.92 13.06 11.89
C TYR A 272 10.42 13.12 13.34
N SER A 273 9.45 13.98 13.61
CA SER A 273 8.90 14.11 14.95
C SER A 273 8.09 12.86 15.35
N SER A 274 8.09 12.58 16.66
CA SER A 274 7.21 11.56 17.23
C SER A 274 5.78 12.08 17.31
N ARG A 275 4.83 11.15 17.24
CA ARG A 275 3.43 11.41 17.55
C ARG A 275 3.11 10.81 18.92
N PRO A 276 2.98 11.61 19.99
CA PRO A 276 2.61 11.09 21.30
C PRO A 276 1.25 10.37 21.31
N ALA A 277 1.06 9.45 22.25
CA ALA A 277 -0.26 8.91 22.54
C ALA A 277 -1.20 10.02 23.05
N GLY A 278 -2.48 9.94 22.70
CA GLY A 278 -3.49 10.92 23.09
C GLY A 278 -3.49 12.22 22.29
N THR A 279 -2.78 12.28 21.16
CA THR A 279 -2.86 13.42 20.23
C THR A 279 -4.21 13.49 19.53
N GLN A 280 -4.63 14.67 19.09
CA GLN A 280 -5.86 14.89 18.31
C GLN A 280 -5.61 15.89 17.19
N PHE A 281 -6.52 15.97 16.21
CA PHE A 281 -6.49 17.04 15.23
C PHE A 281 -6.54 18.43 15.90
N ALA A 282 -5.77 19.36 15.34
CA ALA A 282 -5.70 20.76 15.78
C ALA A 282 -5.46 21.67 14.56
N ASP A 283 -6.00 22.89 14.59
CA ASP A 283 -5.76 23.89 13.55
C ASP A 283 -4.27 24.17 13.37
N LEU A 284 -3.81 24.27 12.13
CA LEU A 284 -2.41 24.46 11.79
C LEU A 284 -2.07 25.94 11.60
N GLY A 285 -1.00 26.39 12.21
CA GLY A 285 -0.48 27.76 12.17
C GLY A 285 -0.98 28.63 13.32
N ARG A 286 -0.84 29.95 13.16
CA ARG A 286 -1.14 30.92 14.24
C ARG A 286 -2.62 30.87 14.63
N PRO A 287 -2.98 30.82 15.93
CA PRO A 287 -4.38 30.71 16.36
C PRO A 287 -5.32 31.81 15.82
N THR A 288 -4.79 33.03 15.60
CA THR A 288 -5.59 34.15 15.08
C THR A 288 -5.84 34.08 13.57
N ARG A 289 -5.01 33.34 12.84
CA ARG A 289 -5.08 33.13 11.38
C ARG A 289 -4.45 31.78 11.04
N PRO A 290 -5.13 30.66 11.35
CA PRO A 290 -4.62 29.34 10.99
C PRO A 290 -4.54 29.22 9.48
N ALA A 291 -3.49 28.56 8.98
CA ALA A 291 -3.32 28.23 7.58
C ALA A 291 -4.36 27.20 7.14
N TYR A 292 -4.59 26.18 7.98
CA TYR A 292 -5.56 25.12 7.75
C TYR A 292 -6.39 24.85 9.01
N ARG A 293 -7.69 24.57 8.82
CA ARG A 293 -8.63 24.35 9.93
C ARG A 293 -9.20 22.95 9.93
N VAL A 294 -9.31 22.35 11.11
CA VAL A 294 -9.95 21.03 11.31
C VAL A 294 -11.42 21.08 10.87
N ALA A 295 -12.09 22.22 11.05
CA ALA A 295 -13.47 22.41 10.61
C ALA A 295 -13.64 22.27 9.08
N ASP A 296 -12.64 22.63 8.30
CA ASP A 296 -12.68 22.51 6.83
C ASP A 296 -12.42 21.06 6.41
N LEU A 297 -11.47 20.38 7.07
CA LEU A 297 -11.24 18.94 6.90
C LEU A 297 -12.51 18.13 7.24
N LYS A 298 -13.16 18.43 8.37
CA LYS A 298 -14.41 17.77 8.75
C LYS A 298 -15.51 17.98 7.71
N ARG A 299 -15.70 19.23 7.25
CA ARG A 299 -16.73 19.55 6.25
C ARG A 299 -16.51 18.80 4.94
N SER A 300 -15.27 18.72 4.49
CA SER A 300 -14.87 17.94 3.31
C SER A 300 -15.24 16.46 3.47
N GLY A 301 -14.90 15.86 4.62
CA GLY A 301 -15.28 14.48 4.95
C GLY A 301 -16.79 14.24 5.02
N ASP A 302 -17.54 15.16 5.65
CA ASP A 302 -19.01 15.09 5.74
C ASP A 302 -19.64 15.12 4.33
N ASN A 303 -19.16 16.02 3.46
CA ASN A 303 -19.64 16.13 2.08
C ASN A 303 -19.36 14.86 1.28
N LEU A 304 -18.15 14.30 1.38
CA LEU A 304 -17.77 13.06 0.70
C LEU A 304 -18.66 11.88 1.13
N ARG A 305 -18.93 11.74 2.44
CA ARG A 305 -19.85 10.71 2.94
C ARG A 305 -21.26 10.90 2.40
N GLN A 306 -21.76 12.13 2.40
CA GLN A 306 -23.08 12.42 1.87
C GLN A 306 -23.18 12.01 0.39
N ALA A 307 -22.17 12.33 -0.41
CA ALA A 307 -22.12 11.93 -1.82
C ALA A 307 -22.04 10.41 -2.00
N ALA A 308 -21.22 9.73 -1.19
CA ALA A 308 -21.12 8.27 -1.20
C ALA A 308 -22.47 7.60 -0.86
N GLN A 309 -23.20 8.13 0.12
CA GLN A 309 -24.50 7.62 0.55
C GLN A 309 -25.61 7.89 -0.46
N SER A 310 -25.64 9.06 -1.10
CA SER A 310 -26.66 9.40 -2.10
C SER A 310 -26.38 8.78 -3.47
N GLY A 311 -25.13 8.42 -3.75
CA GLY A 311 -24.68 8.02 -5.09
C GLY A 311 -24.51 9.18 -6.06
N THR A 312 -24.62 10.43 -5.59
CA THR A 312 -24.52 11.65 -6.41
C THR A 312 -23.76 12.75 -5.67
N PHE A 313 -22.90 13.47 -6.38
CA PHE A 313 -22.29 14.70 -5.89
C PHE A 313 -23.34 15.83 -5.82
N GLN A 314 -23.03 16.91 -5.09
CA GLN A 314 -23.93 18.03 -4.84
C GLN A 314 -24.31 18.80 -6.11
N ASP A 315 -23.49 18.72 -7.16
CA ASP A 315 -23.76 19.27 -8.48
C ASP A 315 -24.64 18.35 -9.36
N GLY A 316 -25.01 17.17 -8.84
CA GLY A 316 -25.82 16.17 -9.54
C GLY A 316 -25.01 15.11 -10.28
N THR A 317 -23.68 15.23 -10.35
CA THR A 317 -22.82 14.23 -10.99
C THR A 317 -22.97 12.86 -10.32
N PRO A 318 -23.21 11.76 -11.06
CA PRO A 318 -23.21 10.43 -10.48
C PRO A 318 -21.84 10.06 -9.91
N VAL A 319 -21.83 9.46 -8.73
CA VAL A 319 -20.59 8.95 -8.11
C VAL A 319 -20.17 7.66 -8.82
N THR A 320 -18.92 7.62 -9.25
CA THR A 320 -18.23 6.40 -9.70
C THR A 320 -17.03 6.15 -8.80
N ALA A 321 -16.51 4.92 -8.75
CA ALA A 321 -15.30 4.61 -7.98
C ALA A 321 -14.13 5.54 -8.35
N ASN A 322 -13.92 5.76 -9.66
CA ASN A 322 -12.86 6.63 -10.14
C ASN A 322 -13.07 8.09 -9.69
N LEU A 323 -14.26 8.64 -9.88
CA LEU A 323 -14.51 10.04 -9.52
C LEU A 323 -14.51 10.26 -8.00
N LEU A 324 -14.97 9.27 -7.23
CA LEU A 324 -14.94 9.30 -5.76
C LEU A 324 -13.50 9.33 -5.24
N GLY A 325 -12.65 8.40 -5.70
CA GLY A 325 -11.24 8.36 -5.31
C GLY A 325 -10.47 9.60 -5.79
N ALA A 326 -10.73 10.04 -7.02
CA ALA A 326 -10.17 11.29 -7.55
C ALA A 326 -10.54 12.50 -6.70
N THR A 327 -11.76 12.56 -6.17
CA THR A 327 -12.23 13.66 -5.30
C THR A 327 -11.65 13.56 -3.89
N MET A 328 -11.50 12.36 -3.34
CA MET A 328 -10.88 12.15 -2.01
C MET A 328 -9.40 12.53 -1.99
N GLU A 329 -8.65 12.12 -3.01
CA GLU A 329 -7.23 12.47 -3.21
C GLU A 329 -7.06 13.90 -3.77
N ALA A 330 -8.16 14.52 -4.24
CA ALA A 330 -8.18 15.79 -4.96
C ALA A 330 -7.24 15.83 -6.16
N THR A 331 -7.34 14.83 -7.03
CA THR A 331 -6.59 14.80 -8.29
C THR A 331 -7.05 15.93 -9.22
N ILE A 332 -6.22 16.25 -10.23
CA ILE A 332 -6.55 17.27 -11.24
C ILE A 332 -7.87 17.00 -11.99
N ASP A 333 -8.35 15.75 -12.04
CA ASP A 333 -9.67 15.41 -12.58
C ASP A 333 -10.80 15.99 -11.75
N SER A 334 -10.71 15.90 -10.42
CA SER A 334 -11.71 16.49 -9.51
C SER A 334 -11.65 18.02 -9.50
N ALA A 335 -10.47 18.60 -9.80
CA ALA A 335 -10.28 20.05 -9.91
C ALA A 335 -10.77 20.63 -11.25
N SER A 336 -11.06 19.76 -12.23
CA SER A 336 -11.53 20.14 -13.58
C SER A 336 -12.93 19.62 -13.89
N ALA A 337 -13.45 18.66 -13.12
CA ALA A 337 -14.83 18.22 -13.18
C ALA A 337 -15.78 19.38 -12.84
N THR A 338 -16.51 19.83 -13.85
CA THR A 338 -17.59 20.80 -13.72
C THR A 338 -18.82 20.23 -14.41
N VAL A 339 -19.97 20.26 -13.73
CA VAL A 339 -21.25 20.05 -14.38
C VAL A 339 -21.49 21.27 -15.27
N ASP A 340 -21.36 21.05 -16.58
CA ASP A 340 -21.67 22.00 -17.65
C ASP A 340 -20.77 23.25 -17.79
N GLY A 341 -19.52 23.22 -17.29
CA GLY A 341 -18.54 24.30 -17.47
C GLY A 341 -18.80 25.58 -16.67
N ASN A 342 -19.92 25.65 -15.94
CA ASN A 342 -20.34 26.80 -15.13
C ASN A 342 -20.41 26.50 -13.61
N ALA A 343 -20.34 25.23 -13.21
CA ALA A 343 -20.24 24.84 -11.81
C ALA A 343 -18.83 25.06 -11.27
N PRO A 344 -18.64 25.42 -9.99
CA PRO A 344 -17.32 25.43 -9.38
C PRO A 344 -16.76 23.99 -9.35
N PRO A 345 -15.43 23.81 -9.45
CA PRO A 345 -14.82 22.48 -9.40
C PRO A 345 -15.26 21.66 -8.19
N LEU A 346 -15.33 20.33 -8.30
CA LEU A 346 -15.66 19.46 -7.15
C LEU A 346 -14.74 19.74 -5.94
N THR A 347 -13.46 20.04 -6.17
CA THR A 347 -12.50 20.40 -5.11
C THR A 347 -12.93 21.62 -4.29
N SER A 348 -13.77 22.51 -4.80
CA SER A 348 -14.29 23.67 -4.05
C SER A 348 -15.25 23.28 -2.92
N LEU A 349 -15.98 22.17 -3.08
CA LEU A 349 -16.96 21.66 -2.12
C LEU A 349 -16.41 20.48 -1.32
N TYR A 350 -15.64 19.61 -1.98
CA TYR A 350 -15.15 18.37 -1.41
C TYR A 350 -13.71 18.46 -0.90
N GLY A 351 -12.99 19.56 -1.16
CA GLY A 351 -11.66 19.82 -0.62
C GLY A 351 -10.60 18.81 -1.06
N ASN A 352 -9.50 18.75 -0.30
CA ASN A 352 -8.43 17.77 -0.45
C ASN A 352 -8.35 16.90 0.81
N HIS A 353 -9.36 16.04 0.99
CA HIS A 353 -9.63 15.36 2.25
C HIS A 353 -8.46 14.48 2.68
N HIS A 354 -8.07 13.52 1.81
CA HIS A 354 -7.02 12.55 2.09
C HIS A 354 -5.70 13.23 2.44
N ASN A 355 -5.23 14.15 1.58
CA ASN A 355 -3.89 14.74 1.76
C ASN A 355 -3.86 15.71 2.95
N PHE A 356 -4.94 16.47 3.22
CA PHE A 356 -4.96 17.29 4.43
C PHE A 356 -4.96 16.44 5.69
N GLY A 357 -5.62 15.27 5.71
CA GLY A 357 -5.48 14.35 6.83
C GLY A 357 -4.03 13.98 7.13
N HIS A 358 -3.23 13.69 6.09
CA HIS A 358 -1.78 13.52 6.22
C HIS A 358 -1.07 14.76 6.78
N VAL A 359 -1.34 15.94 6.23
CA VAL A 359 -0.73 17.21 6.69
C VAL A 359 -1.04 17.49 8.17
N PHE A 360 -2.30 17.32 8.59
CA PHE A 360 -2.67 17.50 9.99
C PHE A 360 -2.03 16.46 10.91
N LEU A 361 -1.99 15.18 10.53
CA LEU A 361 -1.40 14.11 11.34
C LEU A 361 0.13 14.22 11.43
N ALA A 362 0.79 14.71 10.37
CA ALA A 362 2.22 14.95 10.36
C ALA A 362 2.63 16.09 11.31
N ASN A 363 1.81 17.13 11.45
CA ASN A 363 2.14 18.33 12.23
C ASN A 363 1.39 18.39 13.58
N VAL A 364 0.88 17.25 14.06
CA VAL A 364 0.06 17.18 15.28
C VAL A 364 0.85 17.46 16.56
N ASN A 365 2.17 17.32 16.53
CA ASN A 365 3.03 17.51 17.69
C ASN A 365 3.27 19.00 18.02
N ASP A 366 3.43 19.86 17.00
CA ASP A 366 3.51 21.32 17.17
C ASP A 366 2.69 22.09 16.11
N PRO A 367 1.36 21.96 16.14
CA PRO A 367 0.50 22.49 15.09
C PRO A 367 0.55 24.02 14.99
N ARG A 368 1.02 24.73 16.02
CA ARG A 368 1.05 26.21 16.04
C ARG A 368 2.25 26.80 15.28
N ASP A 369 3.34 26.04 15.16
CA ASP A 369 4.56 26.48 14.47
C ASP A 369 4.55 26.15 12.97
N PHE A 370 3.52 25.44 12.49
CA PHE A 370 3.31 25.17 11.07
C PHE A 370 3.42 26.43 10.19
N PRO A 371 4.14 26.38 9.05
CA PRO A 371 4.81 25.21 8.44
C PRO A 371 6.29 25.05 8.82
N ASN A 372 6.76 25.69 9.90
CA ASN A 372 8.17 25.65 10.28
C ASN A 372 8.53 24.48 11.20
N ASP A 373 7.52 23.78 11.72
CA ASP A 373 7.72 22.63 12.59
C ASP A 373 8.41 21.48 11.86
N VAL A 374 8.97 20.56 12.65
CA VAL A 374 9.54 19.33 12.12
C VAL A 374 8.42 18.29 12.05
N PRO A 375 7.96 17.90 10.86
CA PRO A 375 6.80 17.05 10.73
C PRO A 375 7.15 15.58 11.09
N GLY A 376 6.12 14.80 11.40
CA GLY A 376 6.23 13.36 11.62
C GLY A 376 6.23 12.57 10.31
N VAL A 377 6.32 11.24 10.41
CA VAL A 377 6.46 10.36 9.23
C VAL A 377 5.26 10.36 8.27
N MET A 378 4.09 10.84 8.71
CA MET A 378 2.90 11.03 7.85
C MET A 378 3.10 12.11 6.76
N ASN A 379 4.21 12.85 6.80
CA ASN A 379 4.52 13.97 5.91
C ASN A 379 4.82 13.58 4.45
N THR A 380 5.31 12.36 4.22
CA THR A 380 5.72 11.91 2.87
C THR A 380 5.28 10.46 2.62
N PRO A 381 4.94 10.08 1.37
CA PRO A 381 4.61 8.71 1.02
C PRO A 381 5.70 7.71 1.42
N VAL A 382 6.98 8.06 1.28
CA VAL A 382 8.10 7.14 1.57
C VAL A 382 8.23 6.77 3.05
N THR A 383 7.56 7.48 3.97
CA THR A 383 7.58 7.16 5.40
C THR A 383 6.20 6.97 6.03
N ALA A 384 5.11 7.40 5.39
CA ALA A 384 3.79 7.48 6.02
C ALA A 384 3.30 6.14 6.58
N ILE A 385 3.52 5.04 5.86
CA ILE A 385 3.00 3.71 6.22
C ILE A 385 3.66 3.13 7.48
N ARG A 386 4.70 3.79 8.01
CA ARG A 386 5.40 3.42 9.24
C ARG A 386 4.56 3.67 10.49
N ASP A 387 3.76 4.73 10.52
CA ASP A 387 2.91 5.08 11.66
C ASP A 387 1.61 4.27 11.63
N PRO A 388 1.19 3.60 12.74
CA PRO A 388 -0.12 2.96 12.83
C PRO A 388 -1.30 3.86 12.42
N ILE A 389 -1.19 5.18 12.61
CA ILE A 389 -2.26 6.13 12.26
C ILE A 389 -2.52 6.19 10.75
N PHE A 390 -1.55 5.83 9.91
CA PHE A 390 -1.74 5.71 8.47
C PHE A 390 -2.90 4.78 8.15
N PHE A 391 -2.87 3.56 8.71
CA PHE A 391 -3.90 2.55 8.43
C PHE A 391 -5.25 2.94 8.99
N ARG A 392 -5.30 3.68 10.12
CA ARG A 392 -6.56 4.19 10.67
C ARG A 392 -7.15 5.33 9.83
N TRP A 393 -6.31 6.26 9.36
CA TRP A 393 -6.73 7.32 8.45
C TRP A 393 -7.21 6.77 7.12
N HIS A 394 -6.44 5.85 6.53
CA HIS A 394 -6.83 5.18 5.29
C HIS A 394 -8.06 4.29 5.47
N LYS A 395 -8.30 3.71 6.66
CA LYS A 395 -9.56 3.03 6.96
C LYS A 395 -10.77 3.97 6.94
N HIS A 396 -10.61 5.23 7.39
CA HIS A 396 -11.64 6.26 7.27
C HIS A 396 -11.94 6.60 5.80
N ILE A 397 -10.91 6.70 4.96
CA ILE A 397 -11.07 6.90 3.51
C ILE A 397 -11.78 5.70 2.86
N ASP A 398 -11.32 4.48 3.16
CA ASP A 398 -11.92 3.22 2.71
C ASP A 398 -13.38 3.09 3.15
N ASP A 399 -13.74 3.49 4.38
CA ASP A 399 -15.13 3.46 4.84
C ASP A 399 -16.05 4.33 3.99
N ILE A 400 -15.59 5.49 3.51
CA ILE A 400 -16.41 6.33 2.62
C ILE A 400 -16.60 5.64 1.26
N SER A 401 -15.55 5.04 0.68
CA SER A 401 -15.66 4.24 -0.55
C SER A 401 -16.60 3.05 -0.37
N PHE A 402 -16.44 2.31 0.73
CA PHE A 402 -17.26 1.15 1.06
C PHE A 402 -18.73 1.53 1.25
N LEU A 403 -19.03 2.68 1.87
CA LEU A 403 -20.40 3.20 1.96
C LEU A 403 -21.05 3.35 0.59
N TRP A 404 -20.33 3.88 -0.41
CA TRP A 404 -20.81 3.97 -1.79
C TRP A 404 -20.97 2.59 -2.45
N GLN A 405 -19.98 1.70 -2.30
CA GLN A 405 -20.04 0.33 -2.82
C GLN A 405 -21.28 -0.41 -2.31
N GLN A 406 -21.65 -0.22 -1.04
CA GLN A 406 -22.81 -0.85 -0.42
C GLN A 406 -24.16 -0.37 -1.00
N GLN A 407 -24.20 0.78 -1.68
CA GLN A 407 -25.40 1.26 -2.38
C GLN A 407 -25.50 0.74 -3.81
N GLN A 408 -24.46 0.08 -4.34
CA GLN A 408 -24.46 -0.41 -5.71
C GLN A 408 -25.25 -1.72 -5.83
N PRO A 409 -25.76 -2.06 -7.02
CA PRO A 409 -26.28 -3.38 -7.30
C PRO A 409 -25.25 -4.46 -6.92
N PRO A 410 -25.69 -5.60 -6.34
CA PRO A 410 -24.80 -6.73 -6.12
C PRO A 410 -24.15 -7.20 -7.43
N ASN A 411 -23.00 -7.85 -7.32
CA ASN A 411 -22.34 -8.47 -8.48
C ASN A 411 -23.31 -9.39 -9.23
N ASP A 412 -23.31 -9.25 -10.54
CA ASP A 412 -23.88 -10.24 -11.44
C ASP A 412 -22.80 -11.27 -11.79
N PHE A 413 -23.14 -12.55 -11.63
CA PHE A 413 -22.29 -13.69 -11.96
C PHE A 413 -22.82 -14.47 -13.17
N SER A 414 -23.88 -13.97 -13.83
CA SER A 414 -24.51 -14.63 -14.98
C SER A 414 -23.61 -14.70 -16.22
N ASP A 415 -22.56 -13.87 -16.26
CA ASP A 415 -21.57 -13.79 -17.32
C ASP A 415 -20.35 -14.71 -17.10
N ALA A 416 -20.43 -15.60 -16.10
CA ALA A 416 -19.43 -16.63 -15.88
C ALA A 416 -19.21 -17.46 -17.16
N PRO A 417 -17.96 -17.67 -17.60
CA PRO A 417 -17.70 -18.55 -18.72
C PRO A 417 -18.12 -19.99 -18.36
N PRO A 418 -18.54 -20.81 -19.33
CA PRO A 418 -18.91 -22.22 -19.12
C PRO A 418 -17.68 -23.09 -18.84
N VAL A 419 -17.14 -22.91 -17.64
CA VAL A 419 -16.00 -23.64 -17.09
C VAL A 419 -16.40 -24.23 -15.74
N LEU A 420 -15.72 -25.31 -15.37
CA LEU A 420 -15.96 -25.99 -14.10
C LEU A 420 -14.66 -26.09 -13.30
N VAL A 421 -14.71 -25.61 -12.06
CA VAL A 421 -13.74 -25.88 -11.00
C VAL A 421 -14.46 -26.67 -9.91
N ARG A 422 -13.99 -27.89 -9.60
CA ARG A 422 -14.69 -28.75 -8.65
C ARG A 422 -14.58 -28.22 -7.23
N LYS A 423 -15.64 -28.44 -6.47
CA LYS A 423 -15.78 -27.97 -5.09
C LYS A 423 -15.30 -28.98 -4.05
N TRP A 424 -15.50 -30.27 -4.29
CA TRP A 424 -15.06 -31.39 -3.44
C TRP A 424 -15.01 -32.71 -4.26
N LEU A 425 -14.44 -33.78 -3.68
CA LEU A 425 -14.39 -35.13 -4.28
C LEU A 425 -15.43 -36.05 -3.63
N GLY A 426 -16.70 -35.95 -4.03
CA GLY A 426 -17.77 -36.82 -3.54
C GLY A 426 -18.10 -36.68 -2.03
N GLY A 427 -19.21 -37.28 -1.59
CA GLY A 427 -19.69 -37.14 -0.20
C GLY A 427 -20.48 -35.86 0.07
N ALA A 428 -20.68 -35.53 1.35
CA ALA A 428 -21.37 -34.31 1.77
C ALA A 428 -20.61 -33.06 1.32
N SER A 429 -21.32 -32.05 0.81
CA SER A 429 -20.75 -30.77 0.40
C SER A 429 -19.97 -30.15 1.56
N THR A 430 -18.66 -30.04 1.42
CA THR A 430 -17.83 -29.20 2.28
C THR A 430 -17.44 -27.98 1.48
N GLU A 431 -18.09 -26.86 1.80
CA GLU A 431 -17.69 -25.54 1.33
C GLU A 431 -16.18 -25.39 1.65
N HIS A 432 -15.38 -24.92 0.69
CA HIS A 432 -13.94 -24.65 0.87
C HIS A 432 -12.97 -25.84 0.94
N ARG A 433 -13.27 -26.96 0.26
CA ARG A 433 -12.32 -28.08 0.11
C ARG A 433 -12.07 -28.48 -1.34
N SER A 434 -11.93 -27.49 -2.22
CA SER A 434 -11.70 -27.74 -3.63
C SER A 434 -10.47 -28.63 -3.85
N PRO A 435 -10.62 -29.78 -4.53
CA PRO A 435 -9.49 -30.62 -4.94
C PRO A 435 -8.72 -30.04 -6.14
N ASP A 436 -9.26 -28.98 -6.73
CA ASP A 436 -8.77 -28.37 -7.96
C ASP A 436 -7.88 -27.15 -7.68
N ILE A 437 -7.74 -26.75 -6.42
CA ILE A 437 -6.75 -25.79 -5.96
C ILE A 437 -5.63 -26.56 -5.28
N ILE A 438 -4.49 -26.72 -5.96
CA ILE A 438 -3.35 -27.49 -5.45
C ILE A 438 -2.18 -26.53 -5.21
N LEU A 439 -1.68 -26.56 -3.98
CA LEU A 439 -0.48 -25.83 -3.57
C LEU A 439 0.69 -26.81 -3.47
N TYR A 440 1.87 -26.34 -3.84
CA TYR A 440 3.08 -27.14 -3.90
C TYR A 440 4.30 -26.28 -3.53
N PHE A 441 5.22 -26.79 -2.70
CA PHE A 441 6.50 -26.13 -2.46
C PHE A 441 7.55 -26.60 -3.44
N SER A 442 8.33 -25.66 -3.98
CA SER A 442 9.35 -25.90 -5.01
C SER A 442 10.28 -27.08 -4.70
N THR A 443 10.63 -27.26 -3.43
CA THR A 443 11.63 -28.22 -2.95
C THR A 443 11.08 -29.50 -2.31
N SER A 444 9.75 -29.66 -2.14
CA SER A 444 9.21 -30.76 -1.31
C SER A 444 8.68 -31.98 -2.06
N ASN A 445 8.53 -31.94 -3.40
CA ASN A 445 7.91 -33.02 -4.18
C ASN A 445 6.51 -33.47 -3.69
N THR A 446 5.83 -32.65 -2.88
CA THR A 446 4.53 -32.96 -2.30
C THR A 446 3.58 -31.77 -2.37
N THR A 447 2.30 -32.05 -2.59
CA THR A 447 1.24 -31.06 -2.41
C THR A 447 1.08 -30.73 -0.93
N THR A 448 0.59 -29.53 -0.63
CA THR A 448 0.42 -29.05 0.76
C THR A 448 -0.95 -28.40 0.95
N GLY A 449 -1.44 -28.40 2.19
CA GLY A 449 -2.53 -27.53 2.67
C GLY A 449 -2.02 -26.39 3.55
N GLU A 450 -0.71 -26.30 3.73
CA GLU A 450 -0.03 -25.30 4.55
C GLU A 450 1.02 -24.57 3.70
N LEU A 451 0.96 -23.24 3.67
CA LEU A 451 2.03 -22.37 3.20
C LEU A 451 2.90 -21.93 4.37
N GLN A 452 4.16 -21.59 4.09
CA GLN A 452 5.14 -21.28 5.12
C GLN A 452 5.79 -19.92 4.87
N THR A 453 5.99 -19.18 5.95
CA THR A 453 6.77 -17.94 5.96
C THR A 453 7.85 -18.02 7.03
N THR A 454 8.85 -17.16 6.97
CA THR A 454 9.88 -17.05 8.01
C THR A 454 10.30 -15.60 8.18
N MET A 455 10.62 -15.21 9.42
CA MET A 455 11.26 -13.92 9.68
C MET A 455 12.76 -14.07 9.44
N ARG A 456 13.30 -13.30 8.51
CA ARG A 456 14.73 -13.21 8.23
C ARG A 456 15.29 -11.90 8.75
N GLN A 457 16.61 -11.88 8.93
CA GLN A 457 17.35 -10.68 9.29
C GLN A 457 18.44 -10.40 8.27
N ARG A 458 18.71 -9.13 8.03
CA ARG A 458 19.88 -8.68 7.26
C ARG A 458 20.55 -7.51 7.95
N GLN A 459 21.87 -7.43 7.78
CA GLN A 459 22.66 -6.29 8.21
C GLN A 459 22.62 -5.20 7.14
N PHE A 460 22.46 -3.97 7.58
CA PHE A 460 22.31 -2.80 6.73
C PHE A 460 23.30 -1.71 7.14
N VAL A 461 24.21 -1.32 6.24
CA VAL A 461 25.19 -0.25 6.51
C VAL A 461 24.57 1.10 6.14
N PHE A 462 24.41 2.00 7.10
CA PHE A 462 23.68 3.26 6.88
C PHE A 462 24.54 4.53 7.02
N THR A 463 25.83 4.44 7.35
CA THR A 463 26.75 5.60 7.41
C THR A 463 27.97 5.41 6.51
N GLU A 464 28.34 6.46 5.76
CA GLU A 464 29.63 6.51 5.06
C GLU A 464 30.80 6.64 6.05
N GLY A 465 31.79 5.76 5.95
CA GLY A 465 33.08 5.88 6.66
C GLY A 465 33.18 5.21 8.02
N ASN A 466 32.09 5.04 8.77
CA ASN A 466 32.11 4.46 10.12
C ASN A 466 31.57 3.02 10.22
N ASN A 467 31.09 2.42 9.11
CA ASN A 467 30.50 1.08 9.06
C ASN A 467 29.43 0.82 10.16
N GLN A 468 28.63 1.82 10.52
CA GLN A 468 27.50 1.55 11.41
C GLN A 468 26.49 0.68 10.68
N THR A 469 26.17 -0.45 11.30
CA THR A 469 25.22 -1.44 10.81
C THR A 469 23.97 -1.43 11.67
N GLU A 470 22.80 -1.47 11.04
CA GLU A 470 21.53 -1.78 11.70
C GLU A 470 21.00 -3.12 11.20
N THR A 471 20.25 -3.81 12.05
CA THR A 471 19.62 -5.09 11.69
C THR A 471 18.17 -4.84 11.30
N ILE A 472 17.81 -5.18 10.06
CA ILE A 472 16.43 -5.12 9.58
C ILE A 472 15.85 -6.53 9.58
N SER A 473 14.71 -6.70 10.25
CA SER A 473 13.92 -7.92 10.19
C SER A 473 12.87 -7.79 9.08
N TYR A 474 12.72 -8.83 8.25
CA TYR A 474 11.77 -8.85 7.14
C TYR A 474 11.14 -10.24 7.01
N LEU A 475 9.89 -10.30 6.58
CA LEU A 475 9.20 -11.56 6.28
C LEU A 475 9.72 -12.14 4.96
N TYR A 476 9.69 -13.46 4.79
CA TYR A 476 9.93 -14.10 3.51
C TYR A 476 9.06 -15.35 3.34
N PRO A 477 8.28 -15.49 2.24
CA PRO A 477 7.50 -16.69 1.96
C PRO A 477 8.40 -17.80 1.41
N ARG A 478 8.16 -19.05 1.82
CA ARG A 478 8.73 -20.23 1.14
C ARG A 478 8.22 -20.26 -0.29
N GLU A 479 9.09 -20.50 -1.26
CA GLU A 479 8.68 -20.57 -2.66
C GLU A 479 7.62 -21.65 -2.90
N PHE A 480 6.52 -21.25 -3.54
CA PHE A 480 5.38 -22.11 -3.81
C PHE A 480 4.79 -21.87 -5.21
N PHE A 481 4.04 -22.86 -5.68
CA PHE A 481 3.37 -22.88 -6.97
C PHE A 481 1.89 -23.20 -6.81
N TYR A 482 1.08 -22.64 -7.69
CA TYR A 482 -0.32 -23.03 -7.89
C TYR A 482 -0.40 -24.03 -9.03
N PHE A 483 -1.15 -25.11 -8.80
CA PHE A 483 -1.66 -25.99 -9.85
C PHE A 483 -3.19 -25.94 -9.78
N LEU A 484 -3.81 -25.31 -10.78
CA LEU A 484 -5.26 -25.10 -10.81
C LEU A 484 -5.87 -26.01 -11.87
N ARG A 485 -6.87 -26.81 -11.49
CA ARG A 485 -7.60 -27.67 -12.42
C ARG A 485 -8.87 -26.97 -12.86
N VAL A 486 -9.02 -26.76 -14.16
CA VAL A 486 -10.17 -26.09 -14.77
C VAL A 486 -10.63 -26.88 -15.98
N GLU A 487 -11.91 -27.24 -16.02
CA GLU A 487 -12.53 -27.89 -17.17
C GLU A 487 -13.20 -26.83 -18.05
N ASN A 488 -12.84 -26.78 -19.33
CA ASN A 488 -13.57 -26.03 -20.34
C ASN A 488 -14.72 -26.90 -20.86
N GLN A 489 -15.97 -26.46 -20.69
CA GLN A 489 -17.15 -27.23 -21.09
C GLN A 489 -17.57 -26.94 -22.54
N LEU A 490 -16.87 -26.05 -23.24
CA LEU A 490 -17.09 -25.76 -24.65
C LEU A 490 -16.31 -26.71 -25.54
N ASN A 491 -16.75 -26.85 -26.80
CA ASN A 491 -16.04 -27.55 -27.86
C ASN A 491 -15.09 -26.64 -28.67
N GLN A 492 -14.72 -25.50 -28.09
CA GLN A 492 -13.78 -24.53 -28.65
C GLN A 492 -12.86 -24.01 -27.54
N ASP A 493 -11.69 -23.50 -27.95
CA ASP A 493 -10.77 -22.84 -27.03
C ASP A 493 -11.46 -21.63 -26.37
N LYS A 494 -11.13 -21.41 -25.08
CA LYS A 494 -11.70 -20.33 -24.30
C LYS A 494 -10.60 -19.58 -23.55
N ASP A 495 -10.40 -18.33 -23.94
CA ASP A 495 -9.60 -17.41 -23.14
C ASP A 495 -10.37 -17.02 -21.87
N VAL A 496 -9.66 -17.06 -20.76
CA VAL A 496 -10.18 -16.72 -19.43
C VAL A 496 -9.19 -15.86 -18.66
N THR A 497 -9.68 -15.13 -17.68
CA THR A 497 -8.86 -14.53 -16.63
C THR A 497 -8.98 -15.37 -15.36
N VAL A 498 -7.84 -15.75 -14.78
CA VAL A 498 -7.76 -16.43 -13.48
C VAL A 498 -7.47 -15.38 -12.43
N ARG A 499 -8.30 -15.31 -11.39
CA ARG A 499 -8.21 -14.38 -10.26
C ARG A 499 -8.01 -15.17 -8.97
N ILE A 500 -7.00 -14.83 -8.17
CA ILE A 500 -6.66 -15.54 -6.93
C ILE A 500 -6.70 -14.57 -5.75
N PHE A 501 -7.49 -14.91 -4.72
CA PHE A 501 -7.63 -14.11 -3.51
C PHE A 501 -7.46 -14.94 -2.23
N LEU A 502 -7.09 -14.29 -1.14
CA LEU A 502 -6.83 -14.90 0.16
C LEU A 502 -7.45 -14.06 1.28
N ALA A 503 -8.19 -14.67 2.20
CA ALA A 503 -8.70 -13.99 3.40
C ALA A 503 -8.41 -14.81 4.66
N PRO A 504 -8.10 -14.19 5.82
CA PRO A 504 -8.07 -14.89 7.09
C PRO A 504 -9.48 -15.43 7.44
N THR A 505 -9.54 -16.57 8.12
CA THR A 505 -10.82 -17.17 8.55
C THR A 505 -10.92 -17.30 10.06
N GLY A 506 -12.16 -17.43 10.54
CA GLY A 506 -12.49 -17.59 11.95
C GLY A 506 -13.06 -16.32 12.58
N SER A 507 -13.41 -16.43 13.85
CA SER A 507 -13.98 -15.34 14.64
C SER A 507 -12.90 -14.55 15.38
N TYR A 508 -13.01 -13.23 15.35
CA TYR A 508 -12.08 -12.32 16.03
C TYR A 508 -12.85 -11.12 16.59
N SER A 509 -12.73 -10.89 17.90
CA SER A 509 -13.25 -9.71 18.62
C SER A 509 -14.64 -9.22 18.18
N GLY A 510 -15.61 -10.14 18.23
CA GLY A 510 -17.01 -9.84 17.89
C GLY A 510 -17.36 -9.98 16.41
N ILE A 511 -16.37 -10.12 15.52
CA ILE A 511 -16.58 -10.52 14.13
C ILE A 511 -16.73 -12.04 14.10
N ALA A 512 -17.89 -12.53 13.65
CA ALA A 512 -18.21 -13.95 13.65
C ALA A 512 -17.38 -14.76 12.64
N GLU A 513 -17.18 -14.21 11.44
CA GLU A 513 -16.34 -14.81 10.41
C GLU A 513 -15.73 -13.68 9.57
N VAL A 514 -14.41 -13.52 9.65
CA VAL A 514 -13.70 -12.41 9.02
C VAL A 514 -13.71 -12.54 7.49
N SER A 515 -13.74 -13.75 6.96
CA SER A 515 -13.82 -13.99 5.50
C SER A 515 -15.17 -13.61 4.87
N GLU A 516 -16.16 -13.22 5.68
CA GLU A 516 -17.44 -12.68 5.22
C GLU A 516 -17.44 -11.14 5.09
N ASP A 517 -16.36 -10.45 5.47
CA ASP A 517 -16.13 -9.06 5.10
C ASP A 517 -15.35 -9.00 3.77
N ARG A 518 -15.94 -8.39 2.74
CA ARG A 518 -15.33 -8.25 1.40
C ARG A 518 -13.96 -7.57 1.45
N ARG A 519 -13.77 -6.63 2.38
CA ARG A 519 -12.52 -5.85 2.53
C ARG A 519 -11.38 -6.61 3.17
N MET A 520 -11.62 -7.85 3.60
CA MET A 520 -10.60 -8.73 4.19
C MET A 520 -9.92 -9.63 3.14
N TRP A 521 -10.39 -9.61 1.90
CA TRP A 521 -9.84 -10.41 0.81
C TRP A 521 -8.68 -9.71 0.12
N ILE A 522 -7.52 -10.37 0.16
CA ILE A 522 -6.26 -9.91 -0.41
C ILE A 522 -6.09 -10.53 -1.80
N GLU A 523 -5.88 -9.71 -2.82
CA GLU A 523 -5.49 -10.18 -4.16
C GLU A 523 -4.08 -10.78 -4.12
N LEU A 524 -3.93 -12.00 -4.62
CA LEU A 524 -2.63 -12.66 -4.76
C LEU A 524 -2.13 -12.71 -6.20
N ASP A 525 -3.02 -12.84 -7.19
CA ASP A 525 -2.64 -12.89 -8.60
C ASP A 525 -3.85 -12.70 -9.52
N LYS A 526 -3.60 -12.18 -10.73
CA LYS A 526 -4.55 -12.05 -11.82
C LYS A 526 -3.85 -12.23 -13.17
N PHE A 527 -4.29 -13.19 -13.98
CA PHE A 527 -3.65 -13.47 -15.27
C PHE A 527 -4.56 -14.15 -16.29
N ARG A 528 -4.29 -13.90 -17.58
CA ARG A 528 -4.95 -14.56 -18.71
C ARG A 528 -4.42 -15.99 -18.90
N HIS A 529 -5.30 -16.91 -19.29
CA HIS A 529 -4.93 -18.23 -19.77
C HIS A 529 -5.90 -18.71 -20.87
N THR A 530 -5.42 -19.52 -21.82
CA THR A 530 -6.25 -20.14 -22.85
C THR A 530 -6.55 -21.57 -22.46
N LEU A 531 -7.82 -21.92 -22.29
CA LEU A 531 -8.27 -23.28 -22.01
C LEU A 531 -8.61 -24.00 -23.32
N PRO A 532 -7.96 -25.13 -23.66
CA PRO A 532 -8.29 -25.87 -24.88
C PRO A 532 -9.73 -26.40 -24.88
N ALA A 533 -10.29 -26.58 -26.07
CA ALA A 533 -11.61 -27.16 -26.30
C ALA A 533 -11.83 -28.48 -25.54
N SER A 534 -12.92 -28.55 -24.75
CA SER A 534 -13.39 -29.74 -24.03
C SER A 534 -12.36 -30.38 -23.10
N ALA A 535 -11.33 -29.63 -22.70
CA ALA A 535 -10.20 -30.14 -21.95
C ALA A 535 -10.34 -29.88 -20.44
N ARG A 536 -9.84 -30.84 -19.65
CA ARG A 536 -9.51 -30.65 -18.24
C ARG A 536 -8.06 -30.19 -18.14
N THR A 537 -7.86 -28.90 -17.98
CA THR A 537 -6.55 -28.26 -17.99
C THR A 537 -5.98 -28.18 -16.58
N VAL A 538 -4.66 -28.36 -16.46
CA VAL A 538 -3.90 -28.03 -15.25
C VAL A 538 -3.09 -26.78 -15.54
N ILE A 539 -3.47 -25.67 -14.94
CA ILE A 539 -2.75 -24.39 -15.03
C ILE A 539 -1.64 -24.40 -13.98
N PHE A 540 -0.40 -24.27 -14.42
CA PHE A 540 0.75 -24.04 -13.55
C PHE A 540 1.04 -22.54 -13.44
N ARG A 541 1.14 -22.02 -12.22
CA ARG A 541 1.46 -20.61 -11.97
C ARG A 541 2.44 -20.47 -10.81
N ARG A 542 3.51 -19.71 -11.02
CA ARG A 542 4.48 -19.40 -9.97
C ARG A 542 4.04 -18.20 -9.14
N ALA A 543 4.24 -18.25 -7.83
CA ALA A 543 3.95 -17.11 -6.96
C ALA A 543 4.77 -15.87 -7.33
N GLU A 544 6.02 -16.04 -7.80
CA GLU A 544 6.88 -14.95 -8.30
C GLU A 544 6.40 -14.34 -9.62
N SER A 545 5.43 -14.95 -10.30
CA SER A 545 4.82 -14.39 -11.50
C SER A 545 3.57 -13.57 -11.17
N SER A 546 3.28 -13.33 -9.89
CA SER A 546 2.10 -12.56 -9.48
C SER A 546 1.98 -11.21 -10.21
N SER A 547 0.77 -10.81 -10.58
CA SER A 547 0.46 -9.49 -11.13
C SER A 547 0.47 -8.37 -10.07
N VAL A 548 0.54 -8.74 -8.79
CA VAL A 548 0.49 -7.81 -7.65
C VAL A 548 1.87 -7.31 -7.24
N ILE A 549 2.89 -8.11 -7.50
CA ILE A 549 4.25 -7.83 -7.04
C ILE A 549 5.05 -7.03 -8.07
N ARG A 550 6.08 -6.32 -7.60
CA ARG A 550 7.12 -5.76 -8.48
C ARG A 550 7.72 -6.85 -9.36
N ARG A 551 7.94 -6.53 -10.64
CA ARG A 551 8.58 -7.42 -11.61
C ARG A 551 9.90 -6.82 -12.14
N PRO A 552 11.00 -7.59 -12.16
CA PRO A 552 11.12 -8.96 -11.66
C PRO A 552 10.97 -9.04 -10.13
N ALA A 553 10.62 -10.23 -9.64
CA ALA A 553 10.45 -10.45 -8.20
C ALA A 553 11.80 -10.31 -7.48
N VAL A 554 11.89 -9.39 -6.53
CA VAL A 554 13.09 -9.21 -5.71
C VAL A 554 13.13 -10.28 -4.61
N LYS A 555 13.94 -11.32 -4.82
CA LYS A 555 14.12 -12.46 -3.90
C LYS A 555 15.42 -12.40 -3.09
N ASN A 556 16.39 -11.61 -3.56
CA ASN A 556 17.70 -11.48 -2.94
C ASN A 556 17.72 -10.25 -2.02
N PHE A 557 17.79 -10.51 -0.72
CA PHE A 557 17.88 -9.49 0.34
C PHE A 557 19.28 -9.49 0.97
N GLY A 558 20.31 -9.84 0.19
CA GLY A 558 21.69 -9.97 0.65
C GLY A 558 22.21 -8.71 1.34
N THR A 559 23.39 -8.80 1.97
CA THR A 559 24.03 -7.64 2.60
C THR A 559 24.15 -6.52 1.57
N ILE A 560 23.45 -5.42 1.80
CA ILE A 560 23.62 -4.22 0.97
C ILE A 560 24.96 -3.62 1.40
N THR A 561 26.02 -3.99 0.68
CA THR A 561 27.23 -3.19 0.67
C THR A 561 26.94 -1.87 -0.01
N MET A 562 27.62 -0.81 0.41
CA MET A 562 27.55 0.51 -0.23
C MET A 562 27.59 0.39 -1.76
N PRO A 563 26.89 1.27 -2.51
CA PRO A 563 26.80 1.19 -3.96
C PRO A 563 28.18 1.01 -4.58
N ASN A 564 28.38 -0.16 -5.21
CA ASN A 564 29.52 -0.41 -6.06
C ASN A 564 29.08 -0.12 -7.50
N PRO A 565 29.60 0.95 -8.14
CA PRO A 565 29.22 1.34 -9.50
C PRO A 565 29.35 0.23 -10.55
N GLN A 566 30.23 -0.77 -10.31
CA GLN A 566 30.43 -1.91 -11.20
C GLN A 566 29.54 -3.13 -10.91
N ALA A 567 29.02 -3.30 -9.69
CA ALA A 567 28.17 -4.45 -9.34
C ALA A 567 26.66 -4.17 -9.56
N ASP A 568 26.28 -2.89 -9.58
CA ASP A 568 24.89 -2.44 -9.76
C ASP A 568 24.49 -2.24 -11.24
N ALA A 569 25.37 -2.61 -12.19
CA ALA A 569 25.19 -2.41 -13.63
C ALA A 569 24.35 -3.52 -14.31
N ASP A 570 24.02 -4.60 -13.59
CA ASP A 570 23.43 -5.83 -14.15
C ASP A 570 21.95 -6.08 -13.74
N ASP A 571 21.29 -5.13 -13.07
CA ASP A 571 19.89 -5.28 -12.63
C ASP A 571 18.93 -4.50 -13.58
N ASP A 572 18.38 -5.25 -14.53
CA ASP A 572 17.26 -5.02 -15.46
C ASP A 572 17.06 -3.64 -16.16
N ARG A 573 17.27 -3.65 -17.49
CA ARG A 573 17.00 -2.54 -18.42
C ARG A 573 15.50 -2.37 -18.72
N GLY A 574 14.69 -2.08 -17.70
CA GLY A 574 13.26 -1.78 -17.81
C GLY A 574 12.88 -0.28 -17.68
N ASP A 575 11.67 0.09 -18.08
CA ASP A 575 11.07 1.42 -17.85
C ASP A 575 10.80 1.61 -16.33
N VAL A 576 11.21 2.76 -15.77
CA VAL A 576 11.12 3.04 -14.31
C VAL A 576 9.69 2.92 -13.79
N SER A 577 8.67 3.29 -14.59
CA SER A 577 7.27 3.12 -14.19
C SER A 577 6.88 1.66 -13.92
N CYS A 578 7.61 0.70 -14.52
CA CYS A 578 7.40 -0.73 -14.35
C CYS A 578 8.05 -1.29 -13.07
N ASP A 579 8.88 -0.51 -12.36
CA ASP A 579 9.46 -0.89 -11.08
C ASP A 579 8.46 -0.74 -9.91
N CYS A 580 7.30 -0.11 -10.13
CA CYS A 580 6.21 -0.10 -9.18
C CYS A 580 5.64 -1.51 -8.97
N GLY A 581 5.47 -1.91 -7.71
CA GLY A 581 4.70 -3.10 -7.33
C GLY A 581 4.90 -3.53 -5.89
N TRP A 582 3.96 -4.32 -5.36
CA TRP A 582 4.05 -4.81 -3.99
C TRP A 582 5.30 -5.68 -3.79
N PRO A 583 5.97 -5.64 -2.63
CA PRO A 583 7.10 -6.52 -2.36
C PRO A 583 6.73 -8.01 -2.37
N TYR A 584 7.49 -8.82 -3.09
CA TYR A 584 7.33 -10.28 -3.11
C TYR A 584 7.40 -10.90 -1.71
N ASN A 585 8.26 -10.35 -0.84
CA ASN A 585 8.45 -10.85 0.52
C ASN A 585 7.23 -10.63 1.44
N LEU A 586 6.28 -9.79 1.02
CA LEU A 586 4.99 -9.56 1.68
C LEU A 586 3.81 -10.06 0.82
N LEU A 587 4.04 -10.92 -0.19
CA LEU A 587 2.97 -11.50 -1.00
C LEU A 587 1.97 -12.27 -0.13
N LEU A 588 2.49 -13.05 0.82
CA LEU A 588 1.70 -13.77 1.82
C LEU A 588 1.75 -13.05 3.18
N PRO A 589 0.66 -13.07 3.96
CA PRO A 589 0.70 -12.68 5.35
C PRO A 589 1.64 -13.57 6.18
N ARG A 590 2.15 -13.07 7.31
CA ARG A 590 3.07 -13.82 8.20
C ARG A 590 2.46 -15.12 8.72
N GLY A 591 1.20 -15.10 9.14
CA GLY A 591 0.58 -16.19 9.89
C GLY A 591 1.21 -16.37 11.28
N THR A 592 0.98 -17.52 11.91
CA THR A 592 1.43 -17.80 13.29
C THR A 592 2.28 -19.07 13.36
N ALA A 593 3.04 -19.23 14.46
CA ALA A 593 3.81 -20.46 14.69
C ALA A 593 2.90 -21.70 14.82
N ALA A 594 1.68 -21.53 15.36
CA ALA A 594 0.66 -22.56 15.43
C ALA A 594 0.03 -22.87 14.05
N GLY A 595 0.18 -21.96 13.09
CA GLY A 595 -0.56 -21.96 11.84
C GLY A 595 -1.82 -21.11 11.99
N MET A 596 -1.99 -20.15 11.07
CA MET A 596 -3.19 -19.31 10.99
C MET A 596 -4.03 -19.75 9.80
N ASN A 597 -5.35 -19.85 9.99
CA ASN A 597 -6.25 -20.32 8.94
C ASN A 597 -6.60 -19.20 7.96
N PHE A 598 -6.61 -19.57 6.68
CA PHE A 598 -6.99 -18.72 5.58
C PHE A 598 -7.87 -19.48 4.60
N ARG A 599 -8.63 -18.72 3.81
CA ARG A 599 -9.39 -19.21 2.67
C ARG A 599 -8.77 -18.69 1.39
N LEU A 600 -8.34 -19.62 0.54
CA LEU A 600 -7.83 -19.33 -0.80
C LEU A 600 -8.96 -19.51 -1.82
N LEU A 601 -9.29 -18.46 -2.55
CA LEU A 601 -10.28 -18.48 -3.63
C LEU A 601 -9.56 -18.44 -4.98
N ILE A 602 -10.06 -19.23 -5.93
CA ILE A 602 -9.88 -18.98 -7.35
C ILE A 602 -11.21 -18.65 -8.01
N MET A 603 -11.19 -17.70 -8.94
CA MET A 603 -12.30 -17.35 -9.81
C MET A 603 -11.80 -17.30 -11.26
N VAL A 604 -12.57 -17.87 -12.17
CA VAL A 604 -12.28 -17.86 -13.61
C VAL A 604 -13.33 -17.01 -14.33
N THR A 605 -12.92 -15.92 -14.94
CA THR A 605 -13.80 -14.97 -15.66
C THR A 605 -13.56 -14.99 -17.15
N ASP A 606 -14.54 -14.48 -17.92
CA ASP A 606 -14.46 -14.45 -19.37
C ASP A 606 -13.51 -13.34 -19.85
N TRP A 607 -12.42 -13.73 -20.51
CA TRP A 607 -11.47 -12.77 -21.07
C TRP A 607 -12.13 -11.81 -22.08
N ALA A 608 -13.15 -12.25 -22.80
CA ALA A 608 -13.83 -11.41 -23.79
C ALA A 608 -14.50 -10.17 -23.14
N ILE A 609 -14.87 -10.28 -21.87
CA ILE A 609 -15.44 -9.19 -21.06
C ILE A 609 -14.31 -8.42 -20.38
N ASP A 610 -13.33 -9.12 -19.82
CA ASP A 610 -12.28 -8.54 -19.00
C ASP A 610 -11.22 -7.76 -19.80
N GLN A 611 -11.02 -8.11 -21.07
CA GLN A 611 -9.95 -7.54 -21.89
C GLN A 611 -10.13 -6.04 -22.14
N VAL A 612 -9.00 -5.34 -22.20
CA VAL A 612 -8.91 -3.95 -22.64
C VAL A 612 -8.07 -3.91 -23.93
N PRO A 613 -8.41 -3.10 -24.96
CA PRO A 613 -7.73 -3.11 -26.27
C PRO A 613 -6.23 -2.76 -26.30
N ASP A 614 -5.58 -2.60 -25.14
CA ASP A 614 -4.18 -2.19 -25.01
C ASP A 614 -3.41 -3.23 -24.17
N ASP A 615 -2.38 -3.83 -24.77
CA ASP A 615 -1.57 -4.90 -24.19
C ASP A 615 -0.22 -4.40 -23.65
N SER A 616 -0.01 -3.08 -23.51
CA SER A 616 1.23 -2.50 -22.99
C SER A 616 1.44 -2.82 -21.49
N THR A 617 1.83 -4.06 -21.22
CA THR A 617 1.98 -4.62 -19.88
C THR A 617 3.42 -4.58 -19.41
N CYS A 618 3.66 -3.97 -18.25
CA CYS A 618 4.91 -4.08 -17.54
C CYS A 618 4.67 -3.93 -16.03
N GLY A 619 5.57 -4.45 -15.20
CA GLY A 619 5.49 -4.30 -13.74
C GLY A 619 4.29 -5.00 -13.07
N SER A 620 3.87 -4.44 -11.93
CA SER A 620 2.69 -4.87 -11.15
C SER A 620 1.40 -4.33 -11.76
N MET A 621 0.74 -5.13 -12.60
CA MET A 621 -0.52 -4.76 -13.24
C MET A 621 -1.67 -4.48 -12.24
N SER A 622 -1.71 -5.18 -11.10
CA SER A 622 -2.85 -5.06 -10.18
C SER A 622 -2.84 -3.72 -9.42
N TYR A 623 -1.70 -3.31 -8.87
CA TYR A 623 -1.58 -2.08 -8.06
C TYR A 623 -0.98 -0.89 -8.81
N CYS A 624 -0.26 -1.11 -9.91
CA CYS A 624 0.44 -0.05 -10.65
C CYS A 624 -0.06 0.11 -12.09
N GLY A 625 -1.16 -0.59 -12.45
CA GLY A 625 -1.77 -0.53 -13.76
C GLY A 625 -0.84 -0.96 -14.90
N ALA A 626 -1.14 -0.46 -16.09
CA ALA A 626 -0.28 -0.55 -17.25
C ALA A 626 0.10 0.86 -17.72
N LYS A 627 0.94 0.98 -18.75
CA LYS A 627 1.46 2.27 -19.20
C LYS A 627 0.34 3.25 -19.55
N ASP A 628 -0.65 2.78 -20.31
CA ASP A 628 -1.71 3.61 -20.87
C ASP A 628 -3.08 3.33 -20.22
N LYS A 629 -3.51 2.07 -20.13
CA LYS A 629 -4.81 1.67 -19.56
C LYS A 629 -4.67 0.59 -18.50
N TYR A 630 -5.59 0.57 -17.53
CA TYR A 630 -5.67 -0.52 -16.58
C TYR A 630 -6.08 -1.82 -17.30
N PRO A 631 -5.35 -2.95 -17.16
CA PRO A 631 -5.47 -4.10 -18.06
C PRO A 631 -6.61 -5.07 -17.69
N ASP A 632 -7.73 -4.54 -17.16
CA ASP A 632 -8.92 -5.29 -16.76
C ASP A 632 -10.13 -4.35 -16.72
N SER A 633 -11.15 -4.63 -17.51
CA SER A 633 -12.36 -3.79 -17.61
C SER A 633 -13.24 -3.84 -16.36
N ARG A 634 -13.08 -4.88 -15.52
CA ARG A 634 -13.86 -5.04 -14.28
C ARG A 634 -13.49 -3.96 -13.26
N GLY A 635 -14.41 -3.70 -12.33
CA GLY A 635 -14.11 -2.92 -11.13
C GLY A 635 -12.93 -3.53 -10.37
N MET A 636 -11.99 -2.69 -9.92
CA MET A 636 -10.80 -3.17 -9.21
C MET A 636 -11.23 -3.84 -7.90
N GLY A 637 -10.73 -5.06 -7.66
CA GLY A 637 -11.17 -5.92 -6.56
C GLY A 637 -12.29 -6.91 -6.90
N TYR A 638 -12.81 -6.93 -8.13
CA TYR A 638 -13.85 -7.89 -8.53
C TYR A 638 -13.45 -9.36 -8.22
N PRO A 639 -14.31 -10.12 -7.50
CA PRO A 639 -15.71 -9.84 -7.20
C PRO A 639 -15.98 -9.18 -5.83
N PHE A 640 -14.95 -8.82 -5.08
CA PHE A 640 -15.10 -8.24 -3.74
C PHE A 640 -15.31 -6.74 -3.73
N ASN A 641 -15.29 -6.06 -4.87
CA ASN A 641 -15.50 -4.61 -4.97
C ASN A 641 -16.97 -4.20 -4.75
N LEU A 642 -17.93 -5.09 -4.98
CA LEU A 642 -19.38 -4.84 -4.82
C LEU A 642 -20.05 -5.90 -3.93
N PRO A 643 -21.26 -5.63 -3.42
CA PRO A 643 -22.02 -6.59 -2.62
C PRO A 643 -22.22 -7.93 -3.34
N PHE A 644 -22.32 -9.01 -2.56
CA PHE A 644 -22.73 -10.32 -3.06
C PHE A 644 -24.27 -10.41 -3.06
N PRO A 645 -24.88 -11.35 -3.81
CA PRO A 645 -26.33 -11.55 -3.85
C PRO A 645 -26.97 -11.59 -2.47
N ALA A 646 -28.04 -10.81 -2.29
CA ALA A 646 -28.70 -10.67 -1.00
C ALA A 646 -29.19 -12.01 -0.44
N GLY A 647 -29.01 -12.21 0.87
CA GLY A 647 -29.43 -13.42 1.56
C GLY A 647 -28.48 -14.62 1.43
N GLN A 648 -27.31 -14.44 0.80
CA GLN A 648 -26.24 -15.43 0.76
C GLN A 648 -24.98 -14.88 1.41
N THR A 649 -24.24 -15.75 2.10
CA THR A 649 -22.86 -15.45 2.52
C THR A 649 -21.93 -15.48 1.30
N ILE A 650 -20.76 -14.84 1.40
CA ILE A 650 -19.69 -14.92 0.40
C ILE A 650 -19.34 -16.40 0.16
N ALA A 651 -19.23 -17.19 1.23
CA ALA A 651 -18.99 -18.62 1.15
C ALA A 651 -20.05 -19.37 0.32
N GLN A 652 -21.33 -19.11 0.56
CA GLN A 652 -22.45 -19.74 -0.17
C GLN A 652 -22.46 -19.33 -1.64
N THR A 653 -22.24 -18.06 -1.95
CA THR A 653 -22.16 -17.61 -3.35
C THR A 653 -20.99 -18.27 -4.06
N ILE A 654 -19.79 -18.30 -3.45
CA ILE A 654 -18.64 -19.01 -4.02
C ILE A 654 -18.99 -20.48 -4.26
N ALA A 655 -19.66 -21.16 -3.33
CA ALA A 655 -20.05 -22.55 -3.47
C ALA A 655 -21.02 -22.78 -4.65
N ALA A 656 -21.91 -21.82 -4.92
CA ALA A 656 -22.91 -21.90 -5.99
C ALA A 656 -22.35 -21.68 -7.42
N GLN A 657 -21.22 -20.99 -7.59
CA GLN A 657 -20.68 -20.64 -8.91
C GLN A 657 -19.76 -21.73 -9.50
N ASN A 658 -20.02 -22.23 -10.72
CA ASN A 658 -19.19 -23.29 -11.33
C ASN A 658 -17.76 -22.86 -11.66
N ASN A 659 -17.55 -21.57 -11.93
CA ASN A 659 -16.28 -20.97 -12.31
C ASN A 659 -15.44 -20.46 -11.12
N MET A 660 -15.92 -20.66 -9.88
CA MET A 660 -15.18 -20.34 -8.67
C MET A 660 -14.82 -21.61 -7.92
N ALA A 661 -13.85 -21.58 -7.02
CA ALA A 661 -13.74 -22.56 -5.95
C ALA A 661 -12.88 -22.00 -4.82
N ALA A 662 -13.11 -22.47 -3.61
CA ALA A 662 -12.29 -22.12 -2.46
C ALA A 662 -11.64 -23.35 -1.84
N ARG A 663 -10.50 -23.14 -1.19
CA ARG A 663 -9.80 -24.11 -0.37
C ARG A 663 -9.32 -23.44 0.92
N ASP A 664 -9.70 -23.99 2.06
CA ASP A 664 -9.11 -23.58 3.33
C ASP A 664 -7.67 -24.12 3.43
N ILE A 665 -6.76 -23.24 3.83
CA ILE A 665 -5.33 -23.49 3.98
C ILE A 665 -4.84 -22.91 5.30
N THR A 666 -3.64 -23.29 5.70
CA THR A 666 -2.96 -22.69 6.85
C THR A 666 -1.71 -21.94 6.38
N ILE A 667 -1.39 -20.81 7.00
CA ILE A 667 -0.08 -20.16 6.85
C ILE A 667 0.65 -20.25 8.18
N ARG A 668 1.80 -20.92 8.17
CA ARG A 668 2.64 -21.15 9.36
C ARG A 668 3.92 -20.32 9.28
N LEU A 669 4.19 -19.58 10.36
CA LEU A 669 5.50 -19.00 10.59
C LEU A 669 6.45 -20.09 11.10
N VAL A 670 7.53 -20.34 10.35
CA VAL A 670 8.57 -21.33 10.69
C VAL A 670 9.91 -20.65 10.93
N ASP A 671 10.78 -21.30 11.70
CA ASP A 671 12.11 -20.77 12.04
C ASP A 671 12.99 -20.56 10.81
N ALA A 672 12.84 -21.43 9.80
CA ALA A 672 13.52 -21.30 8.52
C ALA A 672 12.71 -21.98 7.40
N VAL A 673 12.83 -21.44 6.19
CA VAL A 673 12.34 -22.09 4.96
C VAL A 673 13.54 -22.55 4.13
N PRO A 674 13.45 -23.68 3.40
CA PRO A 674 14.50 -24.08 2.46
C PRO A 674 14.82 -22.94 1.48
N GLY A 675 16.12 -22.77 1.23
CA GLY A 675 16.67 -21.70 0.39
C GLY A 675 16.12 -21.69 -1.02
#